data_AF-Q8Y2T6-F1
#
_entry.id   AF-Q8Y2T6-F1
#
_cell.length_a   1.000
_cell.length_b   1.000
_cell.length_c   1.000
_cell.angle_alpha   90.00
_cell.angle_beta   90.00
_cell.angle_gamma   90.00
#
_symmetry.space_group_name_H-M   'P 1'
#
loop_
_entity.id
_entity.type
_entity.pdbx_description
1 polymer ?
#
loop_
_entity_poly.entity_id
_entity_poly.type
_entity_poly.pdbx_seq_one_letter_code
_entity_poly.pdbx_strand_id
1 'polypeptide(L)'
;MYQFQSASAYQFTTACDKGGAGNDYLSGENGSDTYVFNSGWGQDTIYNYDTTAGRSDVIEFGTGIAASDILATRSGDDLILSLRNSSDKVTVQSYFNSDATGAYRVDLIRFADGTTWDVKTVSTKTIGATNAADNLYGYATDDEINGLDGNDTIRGYGGNDTLRGDAGADTVYGGDGNDSIDGGADNDYLYGEAGDDRLLGGSGNDTLYGGNGNDTLEGGAGNDYLVGNEGSDTYVFNSGWGQDTIYNYDTTAGRSDVITFGTGIAATDVIATRSGDDLILSLRNGSDKVTVQSYFNSDATGPYRIDQVRFADGTSWDVAAVKALVQAPTSGADNLYGYASDDTLNGLDGNDTLRGYGGNDTLRWDAGADNLFGGDGNDVLDGGADNDYLYGEAGDDSLQGGAGNDNLYGGAGNDTLEGGAGNDYLVSNEGSDTYVFNSGWGQDTIYNYDTTAGRSDVIAFGDGIAASDIIATRSGDDLILSLRNSSDKITVQSYFYSDATGPYRIDQVHFADGTSWDVAAVKALVQVPTSGTDNLYGYASDDVLNGLDGNDTLRGYGGNDTLRGDAGADTVYGGDGNDSIDGGADNDYLYGEAGDDALQGSSGNDTLYGGNGNDTLEGGAGNDYLVGNEGSDTYVFNTGWGQDTIYNYDATSERSDVIEFGSGIAATDVIATRSGDDLILSLRNGSDKVTVQSYFYSDASGPYRIDQVRFADGTSWDVAAVKALVQVPTSGADNLYGYASDDVLNGLDGNDTIRGYGGNDTLRGEAGADNLFGGDGNDVLDGGADNDYLYGESGDDSLLGGSGNDNLYGGTGNDTLEGGAGNDYLVSNEGSDTYVFNSGWGQDTIYNYDTTAGRSDVIAFGDGIAASDIIATRSGDDLILSLRNSSDKITVQSYFYSDATGPYRIDQVRFADGTSWDVAAVKALVQVPTSGADNLYGYASDDVLNGLDGNDTIRGYGGNDTLRGEAGADNLFGGDGNDVLDGGADNDYLYGEAGDDSLLGGSGNDNLYGGNGNDTLEGGAGNDYLVGNEGSDTYVFNSGWGQDSIYNYDTSTGRSDVIAFGDGIATDQLWFRRVNADLEVSVIGSTDKTTISNWYSGAAYHVDQFTTADGKRLLDTQVDSLVQAMASFSPPASGQSTLPQNYRDALESVITANWK
;
A
#
# COMPACT_ATOMS: atom_id res chain seq x y z
N MET A 1 73.22 -98.74 -43.63
CA MET A 1 73.85 -98.32 -44.90
C MET A 1 72.73 -98.30 -45.93
N TYR A 2 72.58 -97.23 -46.73
CA TYR A 2 71.44 -97.01 -47.67
C TYR A 2 70.05 -96.83 -46.99
N GLN A 3 69.05 -96.13 -47.53
CA GLN A 3 69.03 -94.90 -48.40
C GLN A 3 67.57 -94.36 -48.51
N PHE A 4 67.39 -93.02 -48.53
CA PHE A 4 66.34 -92.24 -49.27
C PHE A 4 64.84 -92.52 -48.92
N GLN A 5 63.80 -91.70 -49.17
CA GLN A 5 63.48 -90.30 -49.58
C GLN A 5 61.93 -90.14 -49.38
N SER A 6 61.14 -89.06 -49.58
CA SER A 6 61.19 -87.57 -49.76
C SER A 6 59.72 -87.12 -50.00
N ALA A 7 59.21 -85.88 -49.85
CA ALA A 7 59.58 -84.57 -49.27
C ALA A 7 58.37 -83.61 -49.54
N SER A 8 58.10 -82.48 -48.85
CA SER A 8 58.59 -81.94 -47.57
C SER A 8 57.82 -80.65 -47.17
N ALA A 9 57.54 -80.49 -45.88
CA ALA A 9 57.44 -79.22 -45.11
C ALA A 9 56.40 -78.12 -45.45
N TYR A 10 55.58 -77.80 -44.45
CA TYR A 10 55.43 -76.44 -43.89
C TYR A 10 55.17 -76.58 -42.36
N GLN A 11 55.52 -75.57 -41.57
CA GLN A 11 55.18 -75.47 -40.14
C GLN A 11 54.27 -74.27 -39.91
N PHE A 12 53.35 -74.41 -38.96
CA PHE A 12 52.72 -73.29 -38.25
C PHE A 12 52.87 -73.52 -36.74
N THR A 13 52.78 -72.45 -35.97
CA THR A 13 53.19 -72.38 -34.56
C THR A 13 51.99 -72.21 -33.65
N THR A 14 51.95 -72.96 -32.55
CA THR A 14 51.12 -72.60 -31.39
C THR A 14 51.57 -71.26 -30.85
N ALA A 15 50.69 -70.25 -30.83
CA ALA A 15 50.90 -69.10 -29.97
C ALA A 15 50.76 -69.53 -28.51
N CYS A 16 51.55 -68.92 -27.63
CA CYS A 16 51.44 -69.09 -26.19
C CYS A 16 51.68 -67.72 -25.59
N ASP A 17 50.60 -67.00 -25.39
CA ASP A 17 50.64 -65.58 -25.04
C ASP A 17 50.55 -65.39 -23.52
N LYS A 18 51.21 -64.34 -23.04
CA LYS A 18 51.48 -64.12 -21.62
C LYS A 18 51.56 -62.62 -21.36
N GLY A 19 50.64 -62.06 -20.57
CA GLY A 19 50.71 -60.65 -20.18
C GLY A 19 52.02 -60.33 -19.47
N GLY A 20 52.23 -60.98 -18.33
CA GLY A 20 53.38 -60.71 -17.47
C GLY A 20 52.96 -59.80 -16.33
N ALA A 21 53.78 -58.84 -15.92
CA ALA A 21 53.42 -57.93 -14.85
C ALA A 21 52.92 -56.59 -15.42
N GLY A 22 51.61 -56.41 -15.49
CA GLY A 22 51.00 -55.28 -16.16
C GLY A 22 49.51 -55.10 -15.85
N ASN A 23 48.76 -54.85 -16.92
CA ASN A 23 47.30 -54.92 -17.08
C ASN A 23 47.16 -55.14 -18.60
N ASP A 24 47.30 -56.38 -19.05
CA ASP A 24 47.63 -56.67 -20.45
C ASP A 24 46.39 -57.10 -21.26
N TYR A 25 46.37 -56.73 -22.56
CA TYR A 25 45.31 -57.10 -23.49
C TYR A 25 45.80 -58.20 -24.43
N LEU A 26 45.23 -59.38 -24.27
CA LEU A 26 45.57 -60.60 -25.00
C LEU A 26 44.51 -60.88 -26.05
N SER A 27 44.92 -61.15 -27.29
CA SER A 27 44.01 -61.50 -28.39
C SER A 27 44.51 -62.75 -29.09
N GLY A 28 43.65 -63.76 -29.21
CA GLY A 28 43.93 -64.92 -30.03
C GLY A 28 43.90 -64.60 -31.53
N GLU A 29 44.45 -65.51 -32.33
CA GLU A 29 44.15 -65.60 -33.76
C GLU A 29 43.20 -66.81 -34.00
N ASN A 30 42.93 -67.18 -35.25
CA ASN A 30 42.11 -68.36 -35.55
C ASN A 30 42.91 -69.66 -35.27
N GLY A 31 42.51 -70.52 -34.32
CA GLY A 31 43.32 -71.69 -33.97
C GLY A 31 42.91 -72.49 -32.73
N SER A 32 43.85 -72.62 -31.79
CA SER A 32 43.71 -73.23 -30.47
C SER A 32 44.80 -72.62 -29.59
N ASP A 33 44.51 -71.46 -29.00
CA ASP A 33 45.48 -70.64 -28.31
C ASP A 33 45.58 -70.97 -26.80
N THR A 34 46.61 -70.46 -26.14
CA THR A 34 46.81 -70.66 -24.70
C THR A 34 47.34 -69.41 -24.03
N TYR A 35 46.48 -68.80 -23.20
CA TYR A 35 46.76 -67.63 -22.39
C TYR A 35 47.25 -68.08 -21.00
N VAL A 36 48.43 -67.65 -20.58
CA VAL A 36 48.96 -68.02 -19.26
C VAL A 36 48.79 -66.85 -18.28
N PHE A 37 48.36 -67.14 -17.04
CA PHE A 37 48.19 -66.15 -15.96
C PHE A 37 48.88 -66.61 -14.67
N ASN A 38 49.38 -65.67 -13.86
CA ASN A 38 49.99 -65.94 -12.54
C ASN A 38 49.62 -64.81 -11.55
N SER A 39 49.94 -64.95 -10.27
CA SER A 39 49.72 -63.87 -9.30
C SER A 39 50.77 -62.76 -9.43
N GLY A 40 50.35 -61.51 -9.18
CA GLY A 40 51.13 -60.30 -9.42
C GLY A 40 51.18 -59.89 -10.89
N TRP A 41 50.22 -60.34 -11.70
CA TRP A 41 50.15 -60.05 -13.15
C TRP A 41 49.17 -58.91 -13.47
N GLY A 42 48.23 -58.60 -12.58
CA GLY A 42 47.34 -57.44 -12.69
C GLY A 42 45.96 -57.77 -13.24
N GLN A 43 45.32 -56.80 -13.89
CA GLN A 43 44.00 -56.93 -14.49
C GLN A 43 44.13 -57.11 -16.00
N ASP A 44 44.18 -58.35 -16.44
CA ASP A 44 44.32 -58.73 -17.84
C ASP A 44 42.94 -58.86 -18.53
N THR A 45 42.92 -58.65 -19.84
CA THR A 45 41.73 -58.80 -20.68
C THR A 45 42.04 -59.74 -21.84
N ILE A 46 41.21 -60.77 -22.05
CA ILE A 46 41.28 -61.71 -23.17
C ILE A 46 40.13 -61.42 -24.14
N TYR A 47 40.48 -61.27 -25.42
CA TYR A 47 39.55 -61.23 -26.54
C TYR A 47 39.76 -62.48 -27.41
N ASN A 48 38.94 -63.51 -27.21
CA ASN A 48 39.06 -64.82 -27.85
C ASN A 48 37.99 -65.03 -28.93
N TYR A 49 37.92 -64.14 -29.93
CA TYR A 49 37.01 -64.34 -31.07
C TYR A 49 37.59 -65.34 -32.07
N ASP A 50 37.16 -66.59 -32.00
CA ASP A 50 37.49 -67.60 -33.02
C ASP A 50 36.26 -68.43 -33.44
N THR A 51 36.15 -68.64 -34.75
CA THR A 51 35.10 -69.38 -35.43
C THR A 51 35.60 -70.72 -36.02
N THR A 52 36.85 -71.09 -35.73
CA THR A 52 37.50 -72.30 -36.25
C THR A 52 36.87 -73.57 -35.69
N ALA A 53 36.41 -74.43 -36.61
CA ALA A 53 35.78 -75.70 -36.25
C ALA A 53 36.81 -76.67 -35.62
N GLY A 54 36.61 -76.99 -34.33
CA GLY A 54 37.50 -77.85 -33.56
C GLY A 54 38.61 -77.12 -32.80
N ARG A 55 38.47 -75.80 -32.57
CA ARG A 55 39.28 -75.05 -31.62
C ARG A 55 39.18 -75.59 -30.19
N SER A 56 40.13 -75.18 -29.35
CA SER A 56 40.31 -75.68 -27.99
C SER A 56 41.14 -74.67 -27.20
N ASP A 57 40.60 -73.47 -26.99
CA ASP A 57 41.33 -72.36 -26.37
C ASP A 57 41.42 -72.52 -24.85
N VAL A 58 42.58 -72.17 -24.28
CA VAL A 58 42.89 -72.48 -22.88
C VAL A 58 43.38 -71.26 -22.09
N ILE A 59 42.81 -71.03 -20.91
CA ILE A 59 43.44 -70.21 -19.85
C ILE A 59 44.20 -71.14 -18.92
N GLU A 60 45.50 -70.90 -18.71
CA GLU A 60 46.35 -71.69 -17.81
C GLU A 60 46.87 -70.85 -16.63
N PHE A 61 46.35 -71.16 -15.44
CA PHE A 61 46.84 -70.60 -14.18
C PHE A 61 48.11 -71.33 -13.71
N GLY A 62 49.19 -70.57 -13.54
CA GLY A 62 50.51 -71.10 -13.20
C GLY A 62 50.68 -71.59 -11.76
N THR A 63 51.89 -72.09 -11.47
CA THR A 63 52.19 -72.78 -10.20
C THR A 63 52.09 -71.83 -9.00
N GLY A 64 51.04 -72.00 -8.19
CA GLY A 64 50.77 -71.22 -6.99
C GLY A 64 49.33 -70.73 -6.87
N ILE A 65 48.53 -70.83 -7.94
CA ILE A 65 47.09 -70.59 -7.94
C ILE A 65 46.37 -71.95 -8.01
N ALA A 66 45.49 -72.22 -7.05
CA ALA A 66 44.58 -73.36 -7.09
C ALA A 66 43.17 -72.93 -7.54
N ALA A 67 42.35 -73.90 -7.96
CA ALA A 67 40.97 -73.64 -8.37
C ALA A 67 40.08 -73.09 -7.22
N SER A 68 40.47 -73.28 -5.95
CA SER A 68 39.83 -72.66 -4.78
C SER A 68 40.03 -71.13 -4.70
N ASP A 69 41.05 -70.63 -5.38
CA ASP A 69 41.56 -69.27 -5.20
C ASP A 69 40.99 -68.32 -6.26
N ILE A 70 40.37 -68.86 -7.32
CA ILE A 70 39.65 -68.08 -8.32
C ILE A 70 38.16 -67.99 -7.96
N LEU A 71 37.64 -66.77 -7.98
CA LEU A 71 36.21 -66.48 -8.07
C LEU A 71 35.86 -66.24 -9.55
N ALA A 72 34.88 -66.98 -10.07
CA ALA A 72 34.28 -66.69 -11.38
C ALA A 72 33.01 -65.85 -11.15
N THR A 73 32.84 -64.81 -11.98
CA THR A 73 31.71 -63.87 -11.93
C THR A 73 31.32 -63.49 -13.37
N ARG A 74 30.03 -63.27 -13.63
CA ARG A 74 29.50 -62.78 -14.91
C ARG A 74 29.27 -61.26 -14.81
N SER A 75 29.51 -60.53 -15.89
CA SER A 75 29.20 -59.10 -15.97
C SER A 75 28.71 -58.78 -17.38
N GLY A 76 27.39 -58.83 -17.56
CA GLY A 76 26.79 -58.93 -18.90
C GLY A 76 27.23 -60.21 -19.60
N ASP A 77 27.81 -60.09 -20.80
CA ASP A 77 28.41 -61.23 -21.51
C ASP A 77 29.85 -61.53 -21.07
N ASP A 78 30.51 -60.68 -20.28
CA ASP A 78 31.92 -60.89 -19.90
C ASP A 78 32.07 -61.88 -18.74
N LEU A 79 33.04 -62.79 -18.85
CA LEU A 79 33.48 -63.65 -17.74
C LEU A 79 34.65 -62.99 -17.01
N ILE A 80 34.53 -62.81 -15.70
CA ILE A 80 35.60 -62.26 -14.86
C ILE A 80 36.09 -63.34 -13.89
N LEU A 81 37.36 -63.73 -14.04
CA LEU A 81 38.06 -64.67 -13.17
C LEU A 81 38.99 -63.89 -12.24
N SER A 82 38.55 -63.63 -11.02
CA SER A 82 39.28 -62.82 -10.03
C SER A 82 40.05 -63.70 -9.03
N LEU A 83 41.31 -63.37 -8.75
CA LEU A 83 42.11 -64.07 -7.74
C LEU A 83 41.79 -63.53 -6.33
N ARG A 84 41.22 -64.40 -5.49
CA ARG A 84 40.75 -64.07 -4.14
C ARG A 84 41.87 -63.51 -3.28
N ASN A 85 41.61 -62.37 -2.63
CA ASN A 85 42.56 -61.60 -1.83
C ASN A 85 43.73 -60.97 -2.63
N SER A 86 43.60 -60.84 -3.97
CA SER A 86 44.47 -60.03 -4.80
C SER A 86 43.66 -58.99 -5.59
N SER A 87 44.34 -58.04 -6.23
CA SER A 87 43.79 -57.23 -7.32
C SER A 87 43.97 -57.88 -8.70
N ASP A 88 44.62 -59.04 -8.75
CA ASP A 88 44.82 -59.83 -9.97
C ASP A 88 43.47 -60.39 -10.49
N LYS A 89 43.16 -60.19 -11.77
CA LYS A 89 42.00 -60.82 -12.44
C LYS A 89 42.29 -61.01 -13.93
N VAL A 90 41.53 -61.89 -14.57
CA VAL A 90 41.43 -61.91 -16.04
C VAL A 90 39.96 -61.85 -16.47
N THR A 91 39.65 -60.89 -17.35
CA THR A 91 38.33 -60.72 -17.97
C THR A 91 38.34 -61.30 -19.39
N VAL A 92 37.47 -62.27 -19.69
CA VAL A 92 37.26 -62.77 -21.05
C VAL A 92 36.05 -62.07 -21.64
N GLN A 93 36.29 -61.24 -22.66
CA GLN A 93 35.26 -60.39 -23.26
C GLN A 93 34.25 -61.23 -24.05
N SER A 94 32.97 -60.91 -23.88
CA SER A 94 31.84 -61.57 -24.54
C SER A 94 31.78 -63.10 -24.34
N TYR A 95 32.41 -63.65 -23.29
CA TYR A 95 32.46 -65.09 -23.02
C TYR A 95 31.10 -65.79 -23.07
N PHE A 96 30.09 -65.19 -22.43
CA PHE A 96 28.73 -65.72 -22.33
C PHE A 96 27.85 -65.42 -23.54
N ASN A 97 28.36 -64.74 -24.57
CA ASN A 97 27.59 -64.41 -25.77
C ASN A 97 27.02 -65.69 -26.42
N SER A 98 25.69 -65.74 -26.56
CA SER A 98 24.93 -66.96 -26.90
C SER A 98 25.17 -68.11 -25.92
N ASP A 99 24.91 -67.88 -24.63
CA ASP A 99 25.03 -68.82 -23.50
C ASP A 99 26.36 -69.59 -23.45
N ALA A 100 27.45 -68.85 -23.66
CA ALA A 100 28.81 -69.37 -23.80
C ALA A 100 28.96 -70.49 -24.86
N THR A 101 28.05 -70.58 -25.84
CA THR A 101 28.19 -71.41 -27.04
C THR A 101 28.83 -70.63 -28.21
N GLY A 102 28.86 -69.30 -28.12
CA GLY A 102 29.35 -68.40 -29.17
C GLY A 102 30.86 -68.42 -29.43
N ALA A 103 31.27 -67.56 -30.38
CA ALA A 103 32.64 -67.50 -30.90
C ALA A 103 33.68 -66.91 -29.93
N TYR A 104 33.25 -66.23 -28.87
CA TYR A 104 34.12 -65.47 -27.95
C TYR A 104 34.62 -66.26 -26.73
N ARG A 105 34.02 -67.42 -26.43
CA ARG A 105 34.38 -68.23 -25.25
C ARG A 105 35.81 -68.78 -25.34
N VAL A 106 36.44 -68.96 -24.18
CA VAL A 106 37.57 -69.88 -23.98
C VAL A 106 37.00 -71.26 -23.60
N ASP A 107 37.46 -72.33 -24.25
CA ASP A 107 36.87 -73.67 -24.08
C ASP A 107 37.24 -74.35 -22.75
N LEU A 108 38.41 -74.03 -22.18
CA LEU A 108 38.92 -74.67 -20.97
C LEU A 108 39.75 -73.72 -20.09
N ILE A 109 39.54 -73.79 -18.78
CA ILE A 109 40.45 -73.21 -17.78
C ILE A 109 41.22 -74.37 -17.13
N ARG A 110 42.55 -74.27 -17.02
CA ARG A 110 43.44 -75.28 -16.44
C ARG A 110 44.27 -74.70 -15.29
N PHE A 111 44.43 -75.50 -14.23
CA PHE A 111 45.28 -75.20 -13.09
C PHE A 111 46.49 -76.15 -13.02
N ALA A 112 47.58 -75.69 -12.41
CA ALA A 112 48.85 -76.42 -12.36
C ALA A 112 48.82 -77.76 -11.57
N ASP A 113 47.75 -78.05 -10.83
CA ASP A 113 47.51 -79.32 -10.14
C ASP A 113 46.81 -80.38 -11.03
N GLY A 114 46.35 -79.99 -12.22
CA GLY A 114 45.58 -80.82 -13.14
C GLY A 114 44.06 -80.62 -13.05
N THR A 115 43.57 -79.75 -12.17
CA THR A 115 42.16 -79.33 -12.15
C THR A 115 41.84 -78.55 -13.43
N THR A 116 40.63 -78.77 -13.97
CA THR A 116 40.12 -78.02 -15.13
C THR A 116 38.67 -77.62 -14.92
N TRP A 117 38.29 -76.45 -15.43
CA TRP A 117 36.88 -76.04 -15.59
C TRP A 117 36.60 -75.99 -17.10
N ASP A 118 35.58 -76.73 -17.53
CA ASP A 118 34.97 -76.57 -18.85
C ASP A 118 33.89 -75.47 -18.81
N VAL A 119 33.33 -75.13 -19.96
CA VAL A 119 32.28 -74.10 -20.09
C VAL A 119 31.12 -74.34 -19.12
N LYS A 120 30.66 -75.59 -18.98
CA LYS A 120 29.58 -75.91 -18.02
C LYS A 120 29.99 -75.64 -16.57
N THR A 121 31.22 -76.02 -16.18
CA THR A 121 31.75 -75.74 -14.85
C THR A 121 31.88 -74.23 -14.59
N VAL A 122 32.10 -73.41 -15.63
CA VAL A 122 32.08 -71.94 -15.53
C VAL A 122 30.66 -71.42 -15.35
N SER A 123 29.71 -71.81 -16.23
CA SER A 123 28.31 -71.35 -16.15
C SER A 123 27.65 -71.66 -14.80
N THR A 124 27.86 -72.86 -14.24
CA THR A 124 27.36 -73.23 -12.90
C THR A 124 28.06 -72.46 -11.76
N LYS A 125 29.22 -71.83 -12.01
CA LYS A 125 29.92 -71.00 -11.01
C LYS A 125 29.50 -69.53 -11.04
N THR A 126 28.89 -69.05 -12.13
CA THR A 126 28.47 -67.65 -12.28
C THR A 126 27.00 -67.37 -11.95
N ILE A 127 26.25 -68.40 -11.54
CA ILE A 127 24.87 -68.29 -11.02
C ILE A 127 24.76 -68.63 -9.52
N GLY A 128 25.90 -68.80 -8.83
CA GLY A 128 25.92 -69.13 -7.40
C GLY A 128 26.02 -67.86 -6.55
N ALA A 129 24.92 -67.52 -5.87
CA ALA A 129 24.76 -66.31 -5.06
C ALA A 129 25.51 -66.33 -3.72
N THR A 130 25.43 -65.20 -3.01
CA THR A 130 26.01 -64.95 -1.69
C THR A 130 25.03 -64.18 -0.81
N ASN A 131 25.28 -64.11 0.50
CA ASN A 131 24.47 -63.34 1.46
C ASN A 131 24.74 -61.81 1.34
N ALA A 132 24.70 -61.26 0.12
CA ALA A 132 24.78 -59.83 -0.20
C ALA A 132 24.41 -59.54 -1.66
N ALA A 133 23.50 -58.57 -1.87
CA ALA A 133 23.13 -57.88 -3.13
C ALA A 133 23.87 -58.35 -4.40
N ASP A 134 23.40 -59.47 -4.96
CA ASP A 134 24.00 -60.14 -6.12
C ASP A 134 23.23 -59.82 -7.42
N ASN A 135 23.82 -60.17 -8.58
CA ASN A 135 23.24 -59.96 -9.91
C ASN A 135 23.31 -61.28 -10.69
N LEU A 136 22.20 -62.01 -10.68
CA LEU A 136 22.10 -63.40 -11.13
C LEU A 136 21.40 -63.46 -12.49
N TYR A 137 21.99 -64.24 -13.40
CA TYR A 137 21.57 -64.31 -14.80
C TYR A 137 21.60 -65.76 -15.28
N GLY A 138 20.43 -66.32 -15.56
CA GLY A 138 20.26 -67.62 -16.19
C GLY A 138 20.62 -67.64 -17.67
N TYR A 139 20.02 -68.59 -18.38
CA TYR A 139 20.26 -68.96 -19.76
C TYR A 139 18.93 -69.34 -20.45
N ALA A 140 18.95 -69.68 -21.74
CA ALA A 140 17.74 -70.14 -22.44
C ALA A 140 17.37 -71.63 -22.13
N THR A 141 17.38 -72.04 -20.86
CA THR A 141 16.94 -73.36 -20.37
C THR A 141 16.52 -73.33 -18.90
N ASP A 142 15.45 -74.08 -18.54
CA ASP A 142 14.97 -74.36 -17.18
C ASP A 142 16.06 -74.26 -16.08
N ASP A 143 16.14 -73.10 -15.41
CA ASP A 143 17.15 -72.75 -14.39
C ASP A 143 16.57 -72.75 -12.96
N GLU A 144 17.43 -73.02 -11.96
CA GLU A 144 17.11 -72.99 -10.53
C GLU A 144 18.04 -71.97 -9.85
N ILE A 145 17.51 -70.79 -9.49
CA ILE A 145 18.28 -69.66 -8.94
C ILE A 145 17.69 -69.23 -7.58
N ASN A 146 18.55 -68.95 -6.61
CA ASN A 146 18.19 -68.42 -5.29
C ASN A 146 19.22 -67.33 -4.90
N GLY A 147 18.73 -66.16 -4.49
CA GLY A 147 19.53 -65.01 -4.02
C GLY A 147 20.17 -65.20 -2.64
N LEU A 148 19.38 -65.63 -1.66
CA LEU A 148 19.69 -65.91 -0.24
C LEU A 148 19.34 -64.75 0.71
N ASP A 149 20.34 -64.04 1.28
CA ASP A 149 20.09 -62.80 2.03
C ASP A 149 20.62 -61.65 1.15
N GLY A 150 19.78 -60.73 0.68
CA GLY A 150 20.11 -59.95 -0.51
C GLY A 150 19.43 -58.60 -0.68
N ASN A 151 19.66 -58.06 -1.87
CA ASN A 151 18.87 -57.03 -2.55
C ASN A 151 19.13 -57.29 -4.03
N ASP A 152 18.67 -58.45 -4.46
CA ASP A 152 19.22 -59.23 -5.55
C ASP A 152 18.46 -58.97 -6.84
N THR A 153 19.18 -58.96 -7.95
CA THR A 153 18.56 -58.84 -9.28
C THR A 153 18.70 -60.16 -10.01
N ILE A 154 17.58 -60.87 -10.17
CA ILE A 154 17.50 -62.21 -10.76
C ILE A 154 16.82 -62.14 -12.12
N ARG A 155 17.35 -62.84 -13.12
CA ARG A 155 16.73 -63.03 -14.44
C ARG A 155 16.86 -64.48 -14.88
N GLY A 156 15.74 -65.15 -15.16
CA GLY A 156 15.72 -66.47 -15.78
C GLY A 156 16.14 -66.41 -17.25
N TYR A 157 15.40 -65.62 -18.02
CA TYR A 157 15.40 -65.40 -19.48
C TYR A 157 14.50 -66.32 -20.30
N GLY A 158 14.44 -67.62 -20.03
CA GLY A 158 13.55 -68.50 -20.79
C GLY A 158 13.80 -69.98 -20.59
N GLY A 159 12.73 -70.67 -20.21
CA GLY A 159 12.79 -71.96 -19.55
C GLY A 159 11.45 -72.22 -18.86
N ASN A 160 11.44 -72.96 -17.76
CA ASN A 160 10.33 -72.99 -16.81
C ASN A 160 11.03 -72.86 -15.47
N ASP A 161 11.40 -71.63 -15.16
CA ASP A 161 12.46 -71.31 -14.21
C ASP A 161 11.91 -71.28 -12.78
N THR A 162 12.76 -71.63 -11.82
CA THR A 162 12.45 -71.57 -10.40
C THR A 162 13.37 -70.55 -9.74
N LEU A 163 12.82 -69.37 -9.47
CA LEU A 163 13.57 -68.19 -9.05
C LEU A 163 13.14 -67.79 -7.63
N ARG A 164 14.09 -67.62 -6.71
CA ARG A 164 13.84 -67.12 -5.35
C ARG A 164 14.71 -65.92 -4.98
N GLY A 165 14.12 -64.91 -4.36
CA GLY A 165 14.86 -63.90 -3.59
C GLY A 165 15.39 -64.48 -2.26
N ASP A 166 14.48 -65.09 -1.50
CA ASP A 166 14.56 -65.57 -0.10
C ASP A 166 14.44 -64.44 0.96
N ALA A 167 15.36 -63.45 1.04
CA ALA A 167 15.31 -62.43 2.10
C ALA A 167 16.01 -61.09 1.76
N GLY A 168 15.20 -60.08 1.43
CA GLY A 168 15.61 -58.73 1.08
C GLY A 168 14.66 -58.13 0.05
N ALA A 169 14.76 -56.83 -0.23
CA ALA A 169 13.93 -56.21 -1.26
C ALA A 169 14.54 -56.49 -2.66
N ASP A 170 14.04 -57.53 -3.31
CA ASP A 170 14.62 -58.16 -4.48
C ASP A 170 13.89 -57.75 -5.78
N THR A 171 14.47 -58.13 -6.92
CA THR A 171 13.92 -57.82 -8.24
C THR A 171 14.10 -59.02 -9.17
N VAL A 172 13.01 -59.75 -9.41
CA VAL A 172 13.02 -61.03 -10.12
C VAL A 172 12.23 -60.92 -11.43
N TYR A 173 12.88 -61.29 -12.54
CA TYR A 173 12.26 -61.45 -13.85
C TYR A 173 12.33 -62.93 -14.26
N GLY A 174 11.19 -63.48 -14.67
CA GLY A 174 11.09 -64.79 -15.32
C GLY A 174 11.68 -64.77 -16.73
N GLY A 175 10.81 -64.75 -17.73
CA GLY A 175 11.16 -64.60 -19.15
C GLY A 175 10.21 -65.33 -20.09
N ASP A 176 10.77 -66.01 -21.10
CA ASP A 176 10.01 -66.86 -22.04
C ASP A 176 9.72 -68.25 -21.42
N GLY A 177 8.63 -68.38 -20.65
CA GLY A 177 8.05 -69.66 -20.23
C GLY A 177 7.30 -69.64 -18.90
N ASN A 178 6.80 -70.80 -18.44
CA ASN A 178 5.92 -70.92 -17.27
C ASN A 178 6.72 -70.94 -15.96
N ASP A 179 6.90 -69.77 -15.35
CA ASP A 179 7.88 -69.58 -14.28
C ASP A 179 7.28 -69.63 -12.87
N SER A 180 8.10 -70.03 -11.90
CA SER A 180 7.77 -70.11 -10.48
C SER A 180 8.65 -69.14 -9.69
N ILE A 181 8.11 -67.96 -9.41
CA ILE A 181 8.79 -66.84 -8.77
C ILE A 181 8.32 -66.70 -7.31
N ASP A 182 9.28 -66.67 -6.39
CA ASP A 182 9.10 -66.56 -4.93
C ASP A 182 9.96 -65.36 -4.47
N GLY A 183 9.36 -64.26 -4.03
CA GLY A 183 10.11 -63.11 -3.50
C GLY A 183 10.74 -63.48 -2.15
N GLY A 184 9.97 -63.28 -1.09
CA GLY A 184 10.20 -63.87 0.23
C GLY A 184 9.80 -62.94 1.37
N ALA A 185 10.63 -61.94 1.65
CA ALA A 185 10.49 -61.05 2.79
C ALA A 185 11.24 -59.72 2.59
N ASP A 186 10.64 -58.64 3.11
CA ASP A 186 10.82 -57.25 2.62
C ASP A 186 10.13 -57.04 1.25
N ASN A 187 10.20 -55.83 0.67
CA ASN A 187 9.30 -55.42 -0.43
C ASN A 187 9.85 -55.79 -1.81
N ASP A 188 9.20 -56.71 -2.52
CA ASP A 188 9.71 -57.29 -3.75
C ASP A 188 9.10 -56.75 -5.05
N TYR A 189 9.87 -56.79 -6.14
CA TYR A 189 9.41 -56.57 -7.51
C TYR A 189 9.53 -57.86 -8.32
N LEU A 190 8.39 -58.41 -8.74
CA LEU A 190 8.31 -59.70 -9.43
C LEU A 190 7.60 -59.52 -10.78
N TYR A 191 8.18 -60.04 -11.86
CA TYR A 191 7.60 -60.04 -13.20
C TYR A 191 7.78 -61.40 -13.89
N GLY A 192 6.69 -62.08 -14.27
CA GLY A 192 6.75 -63.35 -15.02
C GLY A 192 7.21 -63.18 -16.47
N GLU A 193 6.69 -62.15 -17.13
CA GLU A 193 6.87 -61.80 -18.55
C GLU A 193 6.03 -62.63 -19.54
N ALA A 194 6.26 -63.94 -19.73
CA ALA A 194 5.64 -64.68 -20.84
C ALA A 194 5.45 -66.21 -20.63
N GLY A 195 4.69 -66.60 -19.60
CA GLY A 195 4.10 -67.94 -19.47
C GLY A 195 2.75 -67.91 -18.77
N ASP A 196 2.18 -69.08 -18.41
CA ASP A 196 1.19 -69.13 -17.32
C ASP A 196 1.97 -69.24 -16.01
N ASP A 197 2.18 -68.10 -15.37
CA ASP A 197 3.20 -67.91 -14.33
C ASP A 197 2.62 -68.00 -12.91
N ARG A 198 3.50 -68.31 -11.94
CA ARG A 198 3.16 -68.28 -10.52
C ARG A 198 4.10 -67.34 -9.77
N LEU A 199 3.55 -66.23 -9.28
CA LEU A 199 4.25 -65.24 -8.47
C LEU A 199 3.74 -65.31 -7.01
N LEU A 200 4.67 -65.41 -6.07
CA LEU A 200 4.44 -65.20 -4.65
C LEU A 200 5.30 -64.01 -4.18
N GLY A 201 4.71 -62.94 -3.66
CA GLY A 201 5.46 -61.84 -3.02
C GLY A 201 6.07 -62.32 -1.71
N GLY A 202 5.22 -62.55 -0.71
CA GLY A 202 5.55 -63.23 0.54
C GLY A 202 5.22 -62.39 1.76
N SER A 203 6.10 -61.46 2.11
CA SER A 203 5.93 -60.57 3.26
C SER A 203 6.68 -59.24 3.13
N GLY A 204 6.13 -58.36 2.30
CA GLY A 204 6.55 -56.97 2.11
C GLY A 204 5.36 -56.05 1.86
N ASN A 205 5.54 -55.02 1.02
CA ASN A 205 4.44 -54.46 0.22
C ASN A 205 4.87 -54.68 -1.22
N ASP A 206 4.36 -55.74 -1.84
CA ASP A 206 5.00 -56.36 -3.00
C ASP A 206 4.35 -55.92 -4.30
N THR A 207 5.12 -55.93 -5.40
CA THR A 207 4.68 -55.50 -6.72
C THR A 207 4.81 -56.66 -7.71
N LEU A 208 3.67 -57.26 -8.07
CA LEU A 208 3.60 -58.46 -8.91
C LEU A 208 2.97 -58.12 -10.27
N TYR A 209 3.73 -58.36 -11.33
CA TYR A 209 3.25 -58.38 -12.71
C TYR A 209 3.28 -59.82 -13.23
N GLY A 210 2.16 -60.34 -13.73
CA GLY A 210 2.12 -61.60 -14.47
C GLY A 210 2.81 -61.44 -15.83
N GLY A 211 2.01 -61.34 -16.89
CA GLY A 211 2.50 -60.92 -18.21
C GLY A 211 1.56 -61.34 -19.33
N ASN A 212 1.93 -62.41 -20.04
CA ASN A 212 1.20 -62.91 -21.20
C ASN A 212 0.87 -64.40 -21.01
N GLY A 213 -0.13 -64.70 -20.20
CA GLY A 213 -0.62 -66.05 -19.94
C GLY A 213 -1.67 -66.08 -18.83
N ASN A 214 -1.93 -67.24 -18.22
CA ASN A 214 -3.02 -67.40 -17.26
C ASN A 214 -2.45 -67.41 -15.83
N ASP A 215 -2.17 -66.22 -15.29
CA ASP A 215 -1.23 -66.08 -14.17
C ASP A 215 -1.86 -66.28 -12.80
N THR A 216 -1.05 -66.72 -11.84
CA THR A 216 -1.44 -66.86 -10.42
C THR A 216 -0.61 -65.92 -9.56
N LEU A 217 -1.24 -64.84 -9.09
CA LEU A 217 -0.61 -63.82 -8.25
C LEU A 217 -1.07 -63.99 -6.80
N GLU A 218 -0.12 -64.26 -5.92
CA GLU A 218 -0.30 -64.25 -4.46
C GLU A 218 0.61 -63.17 -3.88
N GLY A 219 0.05 -62.01 -3.47
CA GLY A 219 0.83 -60.94 -2.84
C GLY A 219 1.48 -61.45 -1.55
N GLY A 220 0.73 -61.48 -0.46
CA GLY A 220 1.16 -62.10 0.79
C GLY A 220 0.76 -61.27 1.98
N ALA A 221 1.67 -61.09 2.94
CA ALA A 221 1.41 -60.34 4.16
C ALA A 221 1.84 -58.87 4.03
N GLY A 222 1.02 -58.02 3.38
CA GLY A 222 1.46 -56.70 2.94
C GLY A 222 0.37 -55.65 2.72
N ASN A 223 0.50 -54.94 1.59
CA ASN A 223 -0.50 -54.04 0.97
C ASN A 223 -0.11 -53.99 -0.51
N ASP A 224 -0.43 -55.04 -1.25
CA ASP A 224 0.32 -55.42 -2.45
C ASP A 224 -0.32 -54.87 -3.73
N TYR A 225 0.48 -54.69 -4.78
CA TYR A 225 0.02 -54.21 -6.08
C TYR A 225 0.13 -55.32 -7.13
N LEU A 226 -1.02 -55.81 -7.58
CA LEU A 226 -1.14 -57.02 -8.40
C LEU A 226 -1.69 -56.69 -9.80
N VAL A 227 -0.99 -57.15 -10.84
CA VAL A 227 -1.35 -56.90 -12.24
C VAL A 227 -1.16 -58.17 -13.07
N GLY A 228 -2.24 -58.84 -13.50
CA GLY A 228 -2.16 -60.01 -14.38
C GLY A 228 -1.68 -59.67 -15.80
N ASN A 229 -2.35 -58.70 -16.45
CA ASN A 229 -2.17 -58.22 -17.84
C ASN A 229 -2.96 -59.04 -18.90
N GLU A 230 -2.32 -59.75 -19.85
CA GLU A 230 -3.04 -60.42 -20.96
C GLU A 230 -3.32 -61.90 -20.65
N GLY A 231 -4.48 -62.21 -20.04
CA GLY A 231 -4.66 -63.52 -19.42
C GLY A 231 -6.06 -64.02 -19.08
N SER A 232 -6.15 -64.70 -17.93
CA SER A 232 -7.38 -65.14 -17.25
C SER A 232 -7.03 -65.41 -15.79
N ASP A 233 -6.78 -64.32 -15.08
CA ASP A 233 -5.78 -64.35 -14.01
C ASP A 233 -6.39 -64.62 -12.65
N THR A 234 -5.62 -65.29 -11.78
CA THR A 234 -6.06 -65.71 -10.45
C THR A 234 -5.30 -64.95 -9.38
N TYR A 235 -5.96 -63.94 -8.83
CA TYR A 235 -5.52 -63.18 -7.67
C TYR A 235 -6.01 -63.90 -6.41
N VAL A 236 -5.09 -64.31 -5.54
CA VAL A 236 -5.43 -64.98 -4.27
C VAL A 236 -5.48 -63.96 -3.13
N PHE A 237 -6.40 -64.14 -2.18
CA PHE A 237 -6.46 -63.30 -0.98
C PHE A 237 -6.80 -64.13 0.28
N ASN A 238 -6.16 -63.81 1.41
CA ASN A 238 -6.41 -64.43 2.73
C ASN A 238 -6.51 -63.35 3.83
N SER A 239 -6.83 -63.75 5.06
CA SER A 239 -6.85 -62.82 6.20
C SER A 239 -5.47 -62.67 6.83
N GLY A 240 -5.11 -61.45 7.23
CA GLY A 240 -3.75 -61.04 7.57
C GLY A 240 -2.90 -60.66 6.36
N TRP A 241 -3.50 -60.50 5.18
CA TRP A 241 -2.81 -60.10 3.94
C TRP A 241 -2.84 -58.57 3.72
N GLY A 242 -3.73 -57.84 4.40
CA GLY A 242 -3.68 -56.37 4.42
C GLY A 242 -4.57 -55.70 3.36
N GLN A 243 -4.09 -54.65 2.70
CA GLN A 243 -4.90 -53.80 1.82
C GLN A 243 -4.40 -53.81 0.37
N ASP A 244 -4.72 -54.90 -0.34
CA ASP A 244 -4.22 -55.14 -1.68
C ASP A 244 -4.98 -54.36 -2.74
N THR A 245 -4.28 -54.07 -3.84
CA THR A 245 -4.78 -53.33 -4.99
C THR A 245 -4.56 -54.14 -6.27
N ILE A 246 -5.64 -54.45 -6.96
CA ILE A 246 -5.64 -55.14 -8.24
C ILE A 246 -5.91 -54.12 -9.36
N TYR A 247 -5.01 -54.07 -10.35
CA TYR A 247 -5.20 -53.33 -11.59
C TYR A 247 -5.42 -54.32 -12.74
N ASN A 248 -6.66 -54.79 -12.90
CA ASN A 248 -7.03 -55.81 -13.87
C ASN A 248 -7.43 -55.20 -15.22
N TYR A 249 -6.54 -54.45 -15.87
CA TYR A 249 -6.79 -53.97 -17.24
C TYR A 249 -6.48 -55.08 -18.25
N ASP A 250 -7.51 -55.80 -18.68
CA ASP A 250 -7.39 -56.81 -19.74
C ASP A 250 -8.46 -56.64 -20.84
N THR A 251 -8.01 -56.81 -22.08
CA THR A 251 -8.83 -56.74 -23.30
C THR A 251 -8.93 -58.10 -24.04
N THR A 252 -8.42 -59.18 -23.45
CA THR A 252 -8.29 -60.49 -24.08
C THR A 252 -9.64 -61.15 -24.35
N ALA A 253 -9.80 -61.66 -25.57
CA ALA A 253 -11.09 -62.10 -26.07
C ALA A 253 -11.52 -63.45 -25.47
N GLY A 254 -12.34 -63.41 -24.41
CA GLY A 254 -12.85 -64.59 -23.71
C GLY A 254 -12.12 -64.91 -22.40
N ARG A 255 -11.38 -63.93 -21.86
CA ARG A 255 -10.78 -63.97 -20.53
C ARG A 255 -11.78 -64.20 -19.39
N SER A 256 -11.28 -64.59 -18.23
CA SER A 256 -12.08 -64.97 -17.06
C SER A 256 -11.31 -64.74 -15.77
N ASP A 257 -11.15 -63.48 -15.35
CA ASP A 257 -10.30 -63.13 -14.21
C ASP A 257 -11.01 -63.33 -12.87
N VAL A 258 -10.23 -63.66 -11.83
CA VAL A 258 -10.73 -64.27 -10.61
C VAL A 258 -10.03 -63.74 -9.37
N ILE A 259 -10.82 -63.22 -8.41
CA ILE A 259 -10.37 -63.12 -7.01
C ILE A 259 -10.77 -64.40 -6.29
N THR A 260 -9.81 -65.10 -5.69
CA THR A 260 -10.05 -66.31 -4.90
C THR A 260 -9.74 -66.07 -3.42
N PHE A 261 -10.79 -65.99 -2.61
CA PHE A 261 -10.66 -65.94 -1.15
C PHE A 261 -10.36 -67.35 -0.59
N GLY A 262 -9.26 -67.45 0.17
CA GLY A 262 -8.76 -68.70 0.72
C GLY A 262 -9.56 -69.28 1.90
N THR A 263 -9.07 -70.39 2.45
CA THR A 263 -9.82 -71.19 3.43
C THR A 263 -9.96 -70.47 4.78
N GLY A 264 -11.17 -70.02 5.10
CA GLY A 264 -11.49 -69.36 6.37
C GLY A 264 -12.32 -68.09 6.20
N ILE A 265 -12.42 -67.57 4.97
CA ILE A 265 -13.27 -66.44 4.60
C ILE A 265 -14.50 -67.00 3.87
N ALA A 266 -15.70 -66.81 4.42
CA ALA A 266 -16.95 -67.08 3.72
C ALA A 266 -17.47 -65.82 3.02
N ALA A 267 -18.37 -65.99 2.04
CA ALA A 267 -19.01 -64.86 1.36
C ALA A 267 -19.78 -63.92 2.33
N THR A 268 -20.25 -64.44 3.47
CA THR A 268 -20.87 -63.63 4.53
C THR A 268 -19.89 -62.74 5.29
N ASP A 269 -18.60 -63.06 5.29
CA ASP A 269 -17.56 -62.34 6.04
C ASP A 269 -16.99 -61.16 5.25
N VAL A 270 -17.36 -61.02 3.97
CA VAL A 270 -16.99 -59.91 3.09
C VAL A 270 -18.13 -58.86 3.04
N ILE A 271 -17.74 -57.60 2.91
CA ILE A 271 -18.59 -56.48 2.46
C ILE A 271 -18.07 -56.04 1.09
N ALA A 272 -18.94 -55.99 0.09
CA ALA A 272 -18.66 -55.29 -1.16
C ALA A 272 -19.17 -53.85 -1.04
N THR A 273 -18.37 -52.89 -1.50
CA THR A 273 -18.71 -51.46 -1.53
C THR A 273 -18.19 -50.83 -2.83
N ARG A 274 -18.92 -49.86 -3.39
CA ARG A 274 -18.51 -49.06 -4.55
C ARG A 274 -17.93 -47.72 -4.07
N SER A 275 -16.82 -47.28 -4.66
CA SER A 275 -16.21 -45.98 -4.39
C SER A 275 -15.79 -45.33 -5.70
N GLY A 276 -16.64 -44.48 -6.27
CA GLY A 276 -16.50 -44.06 -7.66
C GLY A 276 -16.67 -45.28 -8.58
N ASP A 277 -15.68 -45.57 -9.43
CA ASP A 277 -15.65 -46.80 -10.24
C ASP A 277 -14.92 -47.98 -9.57
N ASP A 278 -14.33 -47.81 -8.38
CA ASP A 278 -13.59 -48.89 -7.70
C ASP A 278 -14.53 -49.84 -6.94
N LEU A 279 -14.21 -51.14 -6.98
CA LEU A 279 -14.82 -52.16 -6.11
C LEU A 279 -13.91 -52.43 -4.92
N ILE A 280 -14.42 -52.23 -3.72
CA ILE A 280 -13.71 -52.53 -2.46
C ILE A 280 -14.39 -53.72 -1.78
N LEU A 281 -13.64 -54.81 -1.59
CA LEU A 281 -14.06 -56.02 -0.89
C LEU A 281 -13.35 -56.10 0.47
N SER A 282 -14.05 -55.74 1.56
CA SER A 282 -13.47 -55.65 2.91
C SER A 282 -13.92 -56.80 3.82
N LEU A 283 -13.04 -57.31 4.69
CA LEU A 283 -13.41 -58.34 5.68
C LEU A 283 -14.05 -57.73 6.93
N ARG A 284 -15.26 -58.17 7.29
CA ARG A 284 -16.11 -57.62 8.39
C ARG A 284 -15.46 -57.52 9.78
N ASN A 285 -14.38 -58.26 10.02
CA ASN A 285 -13.75 -58.40 11.34
C ASN A 285 -12.24 -58.08 11.35
N GLY A 286 -11.74 -57.35 10.35
CA GLY A 286 -10.33 -56.99 10.24
C GLY A 286 -10.11 -55.67 9.49
N SER A 287 -8.83 -55.36 9.21
CA SER A 287 -8.42 -54.29 8.28
C SER A 287 -8.15 -54.82 6.86
N ASP A 288 -8.27 -56.13 6.67
CA ASP A 288 -8.02 -56.81 5.41
C ASP A 288 -9.06 -56.39 4.34
N LYS A 289 -8.60 -55.96 3.17
CA LYS A 289 -9.44 -55.68 2.00
C LYS A 289 -8.68 -55.92 0.70
N VAL A 290 -9.40 -56.14 -0.39
CA VAL A 290 -8.87 -56.01 -1.75
C VAL A 290 -9.66 -54.97 -2.54
N THR A 291 -8.93 -54.12 -3.28
CA THR A 291 -9.48 -53.02 -4.08
C THR A 291 -9.25 -53.32 -5.55
N VAL A 292 -10.30 -53.44 -6.36
CA VAL A 292 -10.20 -53.57 -7.82
C VAL A 292 -10.43 -52.21 -8.45
N GLN A 293 -9.37 -51.65 -9.03
CA GLN A 293 -9.42 -50.32 -9.63
C GLN A 293 -10.30 -50.29 -10.88
N SER A 294 -11.17 -49.28 -10.98
CA SER A 294 -12.07 -49.04 -12.12
C SER A 294 -13.04 -50.20 -12.46
N TYR A 295 -13.32 -51.10 -11.51
CA TYR A 295 -14.20 -52.27 -11.69
C TYR A 295 -15.55 -51.93 -12.35
N PHE A 296 -16.20 -50.86 -11.90
CA PHE A 296 -17.52 -50.44 -12.38
C PHE A 296 -17.47 -49.64 -13.68
N ASN A 297 -16.29 -49.39 -14.25
CA ASN A 297 -16.17 -48.62 -15.47
C ASN A 297 -17.00 -49.22 -16.62
N SER A 298 -17.75 -48.35 -17.30
CA SER A 298 -18.73 -48.75 -18.31
C SER A 298 -19.73 -49.78 -17.76
N ASP A 299 -20.32 -49.51 -16.59
CA ASP A 299 -21.29 -50.37 -15.89
C ASP A 299 -20.78 -51.79 -15.58
N ALA A 300 -19.50 -51.89 -15.23
CA ALA A 300 -18.76 -53.15 -15.07
C ALA A 300 -18.78 -54.06 -16.31
N THR A 301 -18.95 -53.48 -17.51
CA THR A 301 -18.75 -54.17 -18.80
C THR A 301 -17.35 -53.92 -19.38
N GLY A 302 -16.64 -52.92 -18.88
CA GLY A 302 -15.31 -52.52 -19.34
C GLY A 302 -14.18 -53.54 -19.09
N PRO A 303 -12.95 -53.21 -19.53
CA PRO A 303 -11.78 -54.10 -19.45
C PRO A 303 -11.17 -54.22 -18.06
N TYR A 304 -11.65 -53.45 -17.07
CA TYR A 304 -11.12 -53.40 -15.70
C TYR A 304 -11.77 -54.39 -14.71
N ARG A 305 -12.92 -54.97 -15.08
CA ARG A 305 -13.71 -55.83 -14.17
C ARG A 305 -12.97 -57.13 -13.87
N ILE A 306 -13.13 -57.65 -12.65
CA ILE A 306 -12.92 -59.07 -12.32
C ILE A 306 -14.23 -59.82 -12.67
N ASP A 307 -14.14 -60.91 -13.43
CA ASP A 307 -15.33 -61.64 -13.89
C ASP A 307 -16.00 -62.46 -12.77
N GLN A 308 -15.21 -62.95 -11.80
CA GLN A 308 -15.74 -63.77 -10.70
C GLN A 308 -14.97 -63.61 -9.39
N VAL A 309 -15.69 -63.42 -8.28
CA VAL A 309 -15.16 -63.60 -6.91
C VAL A 309 -15.51 -65.01 -6.44
N ARG A 310 -14.53 -65.81 -5.99
CA ARG A 310 -14.71 -67.21 -5.56
C ARG A 310 -14.35 -67.40 -4.09
N PHE A 311 -15.09 -68.28 -3.41
CA PHE A 311 -14.89 -68.65 -2.01
C PHE A 311 -14.64 -70.15 -1.86
N ALA A 312 -13.90 -70.54 -0.82
CA ALA A 312 -13.46 -71.92 -0.58
C ALA A 312 -14.60 -72.94 -0.31
N ASP A 313 -15.84 -72.50 -0.10
CA ASP A 313 -17.02 -73.37 0.05
C ASP A 313 -17.74 -73.67 -1.29
N GLY A 314 -17.30 -73.04 -2.39
CA GLY A 314 -17.93 -73.12 -3.70
C GLY A 314 -18.95 -72.01 -3.99
N THR A 315 -19.15 -71.07 -3.08
CA THR A 315 -19.87 -69.82 -3.36
C THR A 315 -19.06 -68.96 -4.32
N SER A 316 -19.74 -68.24 -5.21
CA SER A 316 -19.11 -67.21 -6.04
C SER A 316 -20.06 -66.04 -6.31
N TRP A 317 -19.50 -64.85 -6.49
CA TRP A 317 -20.20 -63.70 -7.04
C TRP A 317 -19.75 -63.47 -8.48
N ASP A 318 -20.71 -63.30 -9.37
CA ASP A 318 -20.50 -62.72 -10.70
C ASP A 318 -20.75 -61.20 -10.67
N VAL A 319 -20.55 -60.52 -11.79
CA VAL A 319 -20.74 -59.06 -11.91
C VAL A 319 -22.15 -58.62 -11.47
N ALA A 320 -23.19 -59.43 -11.74
CA ALA A 320 -24.56 -59.09 -11.36
C ALA A 320 -24.78 -59.22 -9.84
N ALA A 321 -24.21 -60.25 -9.20
CA ALA A 321 -24.20 -60.38 -7.75
C ALA A 321 -23.41 -59.25 -7.07
N VAL A 322 -22.27 -58.82 -7.65
CA VAL A 322 -21.50 -57.68 -7.14
C VAL A 322 -22.30 -56.38 -7.24
N LYS A 323 -22.93 -56.09 -8.39
CA LYS A 323 -23.81 -54.93 -8.58
C LYS A 323 -24.92 -54.86 -7.53
N ALA A 324 -25.63 -55.97 -7.30
CA ALA A 324 -26.71 -56.05 -6.32
C ALA A 324 -26.22 -55.95 -4.84
N LEU A 325 -24.95 -56.27 -4.56
CA LEU A 325 -24.37 -56.13 -3.22
C LEU A 325 -23.95 -54.69 -2.89
N VAL A 326 -23.56 -53.89 -3.88
CA VAL A 326 -23.15 -52.48 -3.66
C VAL A 326 -24.30 -51.47 -3.71
N GLN A 327 -25.48 -51.89 -4.18
CA GLN A 327 -26.73 -51.11 -4.10
C GLN A 327 -27.57 -51.43 -2.84
N ALA A 328 -27.08 -52.28 -1.94
CA ALA A 328 -27.84 -52.71 -0.76
C ALA A 328 -27.77 -51.66 0.37
N PRO A 329 -28.88 -51.00 0.73
CA PRO A 329 -28.88 -49.92 1.72
C PRO A 329 -28.66 -50.39 3.16
N THR A 330 -28.32 -49.43 4.02
CA THR A 330 -28.23 -49.59 5.47
C THR A 330 -29.30 -48.76 6.19
N SER A 331 -28.93 -47.91 7.13
CA SER A 331 -29.78 -46.93 7.81
C SER A 331 -28.88 -45.83 8.36
N GLY A 332 -28.17 -45.16 7.44
CA GLY A 332 -27.30 -44.03 7.72
C GLY A 332 -26.21 -43.81 6.66
N ALA A 333 -26.20 -42.63 6.06
CA ALA A 333 -25.16 -42.07 5.19
C ALA A 333 -24.63 -43.04 4.11
N ASP A 334 -25.53 -43.54 3.27
CA ASP A 334 -25.21 -44.40 2.13
C ASP A 334 -24.93 -43.62 0.83
N ASN A 335 -24.20 -44.25 -0.09
CA ASN A 335 -23.91 -43.72 -1.43
C ASN A 335 -24.26 -44.81 -2.45
N LEU A 336 -25.50 -44.79 -2.96
CA LEU A 336 -26.00 -45.81 -3.88
C LEU A 336 -26.08 -45.24 -5.30
N TYR A 337 -25.83 -46.11 -6.27
CA TYR A 337 -25.67 -45.75 -7.68
C TYR A 337 -26.48 -46.72 -8.53
N GLY A 338 -27.29 -46.18 -9.43
CA GLY A 338 -27.96 -46.91 -10.50
C GLY A 338 -27.02 -47.22 -11.66
N TYR A 339 -27.64 -47.54 -12.79
CA TYR A 339 -27.04 -47.94 -14.06
C TYR A 339 -27.85 -47.34 -15.22
N ALA A 340 -27.48 -47.64 -16.47
CA ALA A 340 -28.25 -47.20 -17.65
C ALA A 340 -29.57 -47.99 -17.88
N SER A 341 -30.42 -48.15 -16.85
CA SER A 341 -31.75 -48.78 -16.94
C SER A 341 -32.64 -48.51 -15.72
N ASP A 342 -33.92 -48.20 -15.95
CA ASP A 342 -35.03 -48.02 -14.97
C ASP A 342 -34.76 -48.68 -13.58
N ASP A 343 -34.14 -47.92 -12.68
CA ASP A 343 -33.66 -48.36 -11.37
C ASP A 343 -34.64 -47.93 -10.25
N THR A 344 -34.51 -48.54 -9.07
CA THR A 344 -35.31 -48.16 -7.89
C THR A 344 -34.45 -48.21 -6.65
N LEU A 345 -34.15 -47.05 -6.10
CA LEU A 345 -33.16 -46.87 -5.05
C LEU A 345 -33.81 -46.26 -3.80
N ASN A 346 -33.43 -46.78 -2.63
CA ASN A 346 -33.88 -46.34 -1.30
C ASN A 346 -32.82 -46.74 -0.24
N GLY A 347 -32.68 -45.92 0.80
CA GLY A 347 -31.61 -45.85 1.82
C GLY A 347 -32.15 -45.73 3.26
N LEU A 348 -33.47 -45.56 3.41
CA LEU A 348 -34.21 -45.54 4.68
C LEU A 348 -33.97 -44.26 5.51
N ASP A 349 -33.53 -44.39 6.77
CA ASP A 349 -33.12 -43.27 7.63
C ASP A 349 -31.64 -42.93 7.30
N GLY A 350 -31.33 -41.70 6.88
CA GLY A 350 -30.09 -41.41 6.14
C GLY A 350 -29.47 -40.02 6.27
N ASN A 351 -28.40 -39.83 5.50
CA ASN A 351 -27.83 -38.56 5.05
C ASN A 351 -27.12 -38.89 3.73
N ASP A 352 -27.94 -39.26 2.76
CA ASP A 352 -27.59 -40.20 1.72
C ASP A 352 -27.35 -39.50 0.37
N THR A 353 -26.87 -40.25 -0.60
CA THR A 353 -26.67 -39.76 -1.97
C THR A 353 -27.05 -40.83 -2.99
N LEU A 354 -27.94 -40.44 -3.90
CA LEU A 354 -28.58 -41.30 -4.89
C LEU A 354 -28.37 -40.76 -6.30
N ARG A 355 -28.00 -41.64 -7.22
CA ARG A 355 -27.88 -41.31 -8.66
C ARG A 355 -28.56 -42.40 -9.46
N GLY A 356 -29.57 -42.07 -10.26
CA GLY A 356 -30.18 -42.99 -11.21
C GLY A 356 -29.22 -43.27 -12.38
N TYR A 357 -28.79 -42.18 -13.03
CA TYR A 357 -28.03 -42.03 -14.28
C TYR A 357 -28.85 -42.08 -15.56
N GLY A 358 -29.86 -42.93 -15.70
CA GLY A 358 -30.72 -42.90 -16.88
C GLY A 358 -31.44 -44.21 -17.21
N GLY A 359 -32.66 -44.06 -17.69
CA GLY A 359 -33.76 -44.93 -17.26
C GLY A 359 -34.81 -44.04 -16.60
N ASN A 360 -36.02 -44.55 -16.41
CA ASN A 360 -37.07 -43.80 -15.70
C ASN A 360 -37.01 -44.23 -14.23
N ASP A 361 -36.21 -43.51 -13.46
CA ASP A 361 -35.70 -43.96 -12.18
C ASP A 361 -36.58 -43.48 -11.02
N THR A 362 -36.68 -44.30 -9.96
CA THR A 362 -37.43 -43.96 -8.75
C THR A 362 -36.50 -43.87 -7.55
N LEU A 363 -36.30 -42.65 -7.09
CA LEU A 363 -35.39 -42.28 -6.01
C LEU A 363 -36.23 -41.84 -4.80
N ARG A 364 -36.20 -42.61 -3.71
CA ARG A 364 -37.03 -42.35 -2.53
C ARG A 364 -36.28 -42.61 -1.22
N TRP A 365 -36.44 -41.71 -0.25
CA TRP A 365 -36.00 -41.93 1.13
C TRP A 365 -37.16 -41.88 2.16
N ASP A 366 -36.81 -41.90 3.46
CA ASP A 366 -37.77 -41.79 4.57
C ASP A 366 -37.45 -40.61 5.53
N ALA A 367 -36.20 -40.38 5.94
CA ALA A 367 -35.80 -39.23 6.77
C ALA A 367 -34.27 -38.97 6.76
N GLY A 368 -33.86 -37.77 6.40
CA GLY A 368 -32.45 -37.39 6.23
C GLY A 368 -32.31 -36.00 5.59
N ALA A 369 -31.08 -35.51 5.46
CA ALA A 369 -30.80 -34.39 4.55
C ALA A 369 -29.99 -34.96 3.39
N ASP A 370 -30.70 -35.28 2.32
CA ASP A 370 -30.29 -36.22 1.29
C ASP A 370 -30.10 -35.55 -0.08
N ASN A 371 -29.44 -36.27 -0.99
CA ASN A 371 -29.05 -35.74 -2.30
C ASN A 371 -29.49 -36.71 -3.41
N LEU A 372 -30.51 -36.33 -4.19
CA LEU A 372 -31.12 -37.14 -5.24
C LEU A 372 -30.75 -36.54 -6.61
N PHE A 373 -30.23 -37.38 -7.51
CA PHE A 373 -29.96 -37.03 -8.91
C PHE A 373 -30.61 -38.09 -9.80
N GLY A 374 -31.56 -37.69 -10.66
CA GLY A 374 -32.20 -38.56 -11.64
C GLY A 374 -31.24 -38.98 -12.75
N GLY A 375 -31.30 -38.31 -13.89
CA GLY A 375 -30.38 -38.47 -15.02
C GLY A 375 -31.06 -38.31 -16.38
N ASP A 376 -30.70 -39.16 -17.34
CA ASP A 376 -31.39 -39.27 -18.63
C ASP A 376 -32.71 -40.07 -18.47
N GLY A 377 -33.78 -39.45 -17.96
CA GLY A 377 -34.99 -40.14 -17.51
C GLY A 377 -36.21 -39.24 -17.27
N ASN A 378 -37.42 -39.81 -17.25
CA ASN A 378 -38.62 -39.16 -16.69
C ASN A 378 -38.78 -39.66 -15.23
N ASP A 379 -38.18 -38.96 -14.29
CA ASP A 379 -37.81 -39.50 -12.98
C ASP A 379 -38.75 -39.06 -11.85
N VAL A 380 -38.76 -39.86 -10.78
CA VAL A 380 -39.57 -39.60 -9.58
C VAL A 380 -38.67 -39.53 -8.36
N LEU A 381 -38.52 -38.33 -7.82
CA LEU A 381 -37.67 -38.01 -6.67
C LEU A 381 -38.54 -37.57 -5.49
N ASP A 382 -38.39 -38.24 -4.34
CA ASP A 382 -39.14 -38.00 -3.10
C ASP A 382 -38.12 -37.99 -1.94
N GLY A 383 -37.82 -36.78 -1.43
CA GLY A 383 -36.83 -36.55 -0.36
C GLY A 383 -37.35 -37.04 0.99
N GLY A 384 -38.41 -36.39 1.48
CA GLY A 384 -39.26 -36.88 2.56
C GLY A 384 -39.35 -35.91 3.74
N ALA A 385 -38.26 -35.76 4.51
CA ALA A 385 -38.23 -34.97 5.75
C ALA A 385 -36.81 -34.68 6.26
N ASP A 386 -36.65 -33.49 6.85
CA ASP A 386 -35.38 -32.72 6.93
C ASP A 386 -35.02 -32.10 5.54
N ASN A 387 -33.90 -31.38 5.41
CA ASN A 387 -33.66 -30.46 4.28
C ASN A 387 -32.94 -31.13 3.09
N ASP A 388 -33.62 -31.27 1.95
CA ASP A 388 -33.15 -32.07 0.83
C ASP A 388 -32.63 -31.28 -0.39
N TYR A 389 -31.88 -31.99 -1.25
CA TYR A 389 -31.46 -31.55 -2.57
C TYR A 389 -31.93 -32.56 -3.64
N LEU A 390 -32.80 -32.14 -4.54
CA LEU A 390 -33.34 -32.95 -5.64
C LEU A 390 -32.95 -32.32 -6.98
N TYR A 391 -32.44 -33.12 -7.92
CA TYR A 391 -32.20 -32.72 -9.30
C TYR A 391 -32.68 -33.82 -10.27
N GLY A 392 -33.66 -33.51 -11.14
CA GLY A 392 -34.16 -34.45 -12.14
C GLY A 392 -33.17 -34.71 -13.29
N GLU A 393 -32.55 -33.62 -13.76
CA GLU A 393 -31.61 -33.54 -14.88
C GLU A 393 -32.26 -33.50 -16.28
N ALA A 394 -32.84 -34.59 -16.82
CA ALA A 394 -33.19 -34.65 -18.25
C ALA A 394 -34.40 -35.54 -18.65
N GLY A 395 -35.60 -35.21 -18.17
CA GLY A 395 -36.88 -35.58 -18.79
C GLY A 395 -38.05 -34.80 -18.18
N ASP A 396 -39.30 -35.20 -18.40
CA ASP A 396 -40.44 -34.57 -17.70
C ASP A 396 -40.53 -35.16 -16.28
N ASP A 397 -39.97 -34.44 -15.30
CA ASP A 397 -39.64 -34.98 -13.97
C ASP A 397 -40.66 -34.61 -12.88
N SER A 398 -40.72 -35.42 -11.82
CA SER A 398 -41.62 -35.27 -10.69
C SER A 398 -40.84 -35.22 -9.37
N LEU A 399 -40.61 -34.00 -8.86
CA LEU A 399 -39.84 -33.74 -7.64
C LEU A 399 -40.76 -33.36 -6.48
N GLN A 400 -40.63 -34.07 -5.36
CA GLN A 400 -41.28 -33.77 -4.08
C GLN A 400 -40.21 -33.63 -2.98
N GLY A 401 -40.05 -32.44 -2.40
CA GLY A 401 -39.16 -32.21 -1.26
C GLY A 401 -39.71 -32.88 -0.01
N GLY A 402 -40.75 -32.29 0.56
CA GLY A 402 -41.63 -32.91 1.55
C GLY A 402 -41.77 -32.07 2.81
N ALA A 403 -40.74 -32.06 3.66
CA ALA A 403 -40.78 -31.41 4.98
C ALA A 403 -39.40 -30.95 5.46
N GLY A 404 -38.75 -30.10 4.67
CA GLY A 404 -37.53 -29.38 5.02
C GLY A 404 -37.58 -27.91 4.59
N ASN A 405 -36.40 -27.31 4.35
CA ASN A 405 -36.27 -26.17 3.44
C ASN A 405 -35.51 -26.68 2.22
N ASP A 406 -36.24 -27.10 1.19
CA ASP A 406 -35.77 -28.04 0.17
C ASP A 406 -35.31 -27.34 -1.11
N ASN A 407 -34.41 -27.97 -1.86
CA ASN A 407 -33.81 -27.41 -3.07
C ASN A 407 -34.16 -28.31 -4.26
N LEU A 408 -35.13 -27.91 -5.06
CA LEU A 408 -35.66 -28.68 -6.19
C LEU A 408 -35.21 -28.08 -7.51
N TYR A 409 -34.47 -28.86 -8.29
CA TYR A 409 -34.08 -28.54 -9.66
C TYR A 409 -34.74 -29.56 -10.60
N GLY A 410 -35.58 -29.12 -11.54
CA GLY A 410 -36.10 -29.98 -12.61
C GLY A 410 -34.99 -30.33 -13.60
N GLY A 411 -35.05 -29.77 -14.80
CA GLY A 411 -33.90 -29.71 -15.70
C GLY A 411 -34.26 -29.32 -17.13
N ALA A 412 -34.51 -30.32 -17.96
CA ALA A 412 -34.86 -30.14 -19.36
C ALA A 412 -36.05 -31.03 -19.73
N GLY A 413 -37.26 -30.50 -19.56
CA GLY A 413 -38.48 -31.30 -19.46
C GLY A 413 -39.77 -30.49 -19.44
N ASN A 414 -40.78 -31.02 -18.76
CA ASN A 414 -42.04 -30.33 -18.43
C ASN A 414 -42.35 -30.67 -16.97
N ASP A 415 -41.62 -30.03 -16.07
CA ASP A 415 -41.38 -30.57 -14.73
C ASP A 415 -42.48 -30.21 -13.74
N THR A 416 -42.67 -31.07 -12.74
CA THR A 416 -43.57 -30.80 -11.61
C THR A 416 -42.76 -30.73 -10.32
N LEU A 417 -42.70 -29.54 -9.73
CA LEU A 417 -41.96 -29.28 -8.50
C LEU A 417 -42.95 -29.01 -7.35
N GLU A 418 -42.93 -29.88 -6.35
CA GLU A 418 -43.65 -29.74 -5.08
C GLU A 418 -42.63 -29.61 -3.94
N GLY A 419 -42.40 -28.37 -3.47
CA GLY A 419 -41.49 -28.11 -2.34
C GLY A 419 -41.95 -28.86 -1.10
N GLY A 420 -43.05 -28.42 -0.50
CA GLY A 420 -43.65 -29.08 0.66
C GLY A 420 -43.76 -28.13 1.84
N ALA A 421 -43.26 -28.52 3.01
CA ALA A 421 -43.54 -27.83 4.26
C ALA A 421 -42.33 -27.11 4.88
N GLY A 422 -41.91 -25.97 4.31
CA GLY A 422 -40.93 -25.08 4.96
C GLY A 422 -40.71 -23.71 4.32
N ASN A 423 -39.65 -23.57 3.52
CA ASN A 423 -39.29 -22.35 2.78
C ASN A 423 -38.39 -22.76 1.62
N ASP A 424 -38.99 -23.22 0.53
CA ASP A 424 -38.30 -24.05 -0.45
C ASP A 424 -37.77 -23.24 -1.64
N TYR A 425 -36.77 -23.76 -2.33
CA TYR A 425 -36.14 -23.13 -3.50
C TYR A 425 -36.33 -24.01 -4.75
N LEU A 426 -37.20 -23.55 -5.67
CA LEU A 426 -37.67 -24.31 -6.82
C LEU A 426 -37.14 -23.70 -8.14
N VAL A 427 -36.55 -24.54 -8.99
CA VAL A 427 -35.92 -24.15 -10.27
C VAL A 427 -36.27 -25.18 -11.36
N SER A 428 -36.98 -24.82 -12.42
CA SER A 428 -37.30 -25.78 -13.49
C SER A 428 -36.24 -25.80 -14.61
N ASN A 429 -35.88 -24.62 -15.13
CA ASN A 429 -34.98 -24.36 -16.27
C ASN A 429 -35.65 -24.47 -17.66
N GLU A 430 -35.43 -25.49 -18.49
CA GLU A 430 -35.92 -25.53 -19.88
C GLU A 430 -37.22 -26.35 -20.01
N GLY A 431 -38.41 -25.70 -20.11
CA GLY A 431 -39.65 -26.49 -20.11
C GLY A 431 -41.00 -25.78 -20.32
N SER A 432 -41.97 -26.15 -19.47
CA SER A 432 -43.35 -25.62 -19.40
C SER A 432 -43.97 -26.04 -18.06
N ASP A 433 -43.44 -25.47 -16.99
CA ASP A 433 -43.30 -26.22 -15.74
C ASP A 433 -44.36 -25.87 -14.70
N THR A 434 -44.62 -26.79 -13.77
CA THR A 434 -45.69 -26.67 -12.77
C THR A 434 -45.13 -26.63 -11.36
N TYR A 435 -45.21 -25.44 -10.75
CA TYR A 435 -44.88 -25.19 -9.35
C TYR A 435 -46.14 -25.31 -8.50
N VAL A 436 -46.20 -26.31 -7.61
CA VAL A 436 -47.37 -26.55 -6.75
C VAL A 436 -47.25 -25.78 -5.44
N PHE A 437 -48.36 -25.23 -4.92
CA PHE A 437 -48.37 -24.58 -3.60
C PHE A 437 -49.69 -24.79 -2.82
N ASN A 438 -49.59 -25.00 -1.50
CA ASN A 438 -50.72 -25.14 -0.58
C ASN A 438 -50.52 -24.29 0.70
N SER A 439 -51.51 -24.25 1.60
CA SER A 439 -51.38 -23.50 2.86
C SER A 439 -50.70 -24.33 3.95
N GLY A 440 -49.86 -23.68 4.75
CA GLY A 440 -48.94 -24.32 5.70
C GLY A 440 -47.60 -24.74 5.09
N TRP A 441 -47.33 -24.35 3.84
CA TRP A 441 -46.09 -24.65 3.10
C TRP A 441 -45.00 -23.60 3.33
N GLY A 442 -45.35 -22.39 3.79
CA GLY A 442 -44.39 -21.38 4.21
C GLY A 442 -43.95 -20.43 3.10
N GLN A 443 -42.67 -20.08 3.01
CA GLN A 443 -42.19 -18.96 2.18
C GLN A 443 -41.27 -19.40 1.06
N ASP A 444 -41.86 -19.89 -0.01
CA ASP A 444 -41.14 -20.50 -1.11
C ASP A 444 -40.62 -19.47 -2.11
N THR A 445 -39.59 -19.86 -2.84
CA THR A 445 -38.88 -19.03 -3.81
C THR A 445 -38.74 -19.77 -5.14
N ILE A 446 -39.20 -19.14 -6.21
CA ILE A 446 -39.16 -19.68 -7.57
C ILE A 446 -38.14 -18.89 -8.40
N TYR A 447 -37.22 -19.59 -9.05
CA TYR A 447 -36.32 -19.05 -10.07
C TYR A 447 -36.62 -19.72 -11.42
N ASN A 448 -37.56 -19.13 -12.17
CA ASN A 448 -38.07 -19.67 -13.43
C ASN A 448 -37.31 -19.05 -14.62
N TYR A 449 -36.01 -19.32 -14.77
CA TYR A 449 -35.25 -18.82 -15.94
C TYR A 449 -35.43 -19.76 -17.14
N ASP A 450 -36.38 -19.45 -18.02
CA ASP A 450 -36.58 -20.19 -19.26
C ASP A 450 -36.65 -19.30 -20.51
N THR A 451 -35.91 -19.70 -21.54
CA THR A 451 -35.84 -19.08 -22.87
C THR A 451 -36.56 -19.88 -23.96
N THR A 452 -37.20 -21.00 -23.61
CA THR A 452 -37.80 -21.96 -24.54
C THR A 452 -38.98 -21.38 -25.32
N ALA A 453 -38.95 -21.61 -26.64
CA ALA A 453 -39.88 -20.99 -27.57
C ALA A 453 -41.25 -21.67 -27.56
N GLY A 454 -42.17 -21.12 -26.75
CA GLY A 454 -43.53 -21.64 -26.59
C GLY A 454 -43.82 -22.24 -25.22
N ARG A 455 -42.95 -21.99 -24.23
CA ARG A 455 -43.15 -22.30 -22.82
C ARG A 455 -44.47 -21.74 -22.26
N SER A 456 -44.92 -22.30 -21.14
CA SER A 456 -46.21 -21.96 -20.53
C SER A 456 -46.21 -22.27 -19.03
N ASP A 457 -45.32 -21.64 -18.28
CA ASP A 457 -45.04 -22.00 -16.88
C ASP A 457 -46.17 -21.59 -15.94
N VAL A 458 -46.43 -22.42 -14.92
CA VAL A 458 -47.63 -22.38 -14.08
C VAL A 458 -47.28 -22.41 -12.59
N ILE A 459 -47.80 -21.46 -11.83
CA ILE A 459 -48.01 -21.63 -10.38
C ILE A 459 -49.41 -22.20 -10.15
N ALA A 460 -49.51 -23.35 -9.49
CA ALA A 460 -50.75 -24.06 -9.22
C ALA A 460 -51.08 -24.05 -7.73
N PHE A 461 -52.02 -23.19 -7.32
CA PHE A 461 -52.57 -23.16 -5.97
C PHE A 461 -53.60 -24.29 -5.77
N GLY A 462 -53.36 -25.13 -4.75
CA GLY A 462 -54.17 -26.31 -4.45
C GLY A 462 -55.53 -26.06 -3.80
N ASP A 463 -56.19 -27.17 -3.43
CA ASP A 463 -57.58 -27.21 -2.95
C ASP A 463 -57.76 -26.40 -1.65
N GLY A 464 -58.41 -25.23 -1.76
CA GLY A 464 -58.79 -24.40 -0.62
C GLY A 464 -58.21 -22.98 -0.62
N ILE A 465 -57.31 -22.64 -1.55
CA ILE A 465 -56.85 -21.28 -1.81
C ILE A 465 -57.64 -20.72 -2.99
N ALA A 466 -58.39 -19.63 -2.79
CA ALA A 466 -59.03 -18.91 -3.89
C ALA A 466 -58.20 -17.67 -4.31
N ALA A 467 -58.41 -17.19 -5.53
CA ALA A 467 -57.80 -15.95 -6.02
C ALA A 467 -58.09 -14.71 -5.13
N SER A 468 -59.20 -14.72 -4.38
CA SER A 468 -59.53 -13.69 -3.39
C SER A 468 -58.74 -13.76 -2.09
N ASP A 469 -57.99 -14.84 -1.87
CA ASP A 469 -57.24 -15.11 -0.65
C ASP A 469 -55.76 -14.75 -0.80
N ILE A 470 -55.32 -14.43 -2.02
CA ILE A 470 -53.96 -13.95 -2.32
C ILE A 470 -53.90 -12.41 -2.24
N ILE A 471 -52.72 -11.89 -1.90
CA ILE A 471 -52.29 -10.51 -2.14
C ILE A 471 -51.06 -10.61 -3.04
N ALA A 472 -51.08 -9.96 -4.21
CA ALA A 472 -49.91 -9.80 -5.05
C ALA A 472 -49.25 -8.46 -4.74
N THR A 473 -47.93 -8.43 -4.56
CA THR A 473 -47.12 -7.21 -4.46
C THR A 473 -45.86 -7.32 -5.32
N ARG A 474 -45.29 -6.17 -5.71
CA ARG A 474 -44.02 -6.08 -6.44
C ARG A 474 -42.91 -5.57 -5.51
N SER A 475 -41.72 -6.17 -5.60
CA SER A 475 -40.55 -5.78 -4.82
C SER A 475 -39.32 -5.71 -5.74
N GLY A 476 -39.03 -4.52 -6.28
CA GLY A 476 -38.11 -4.42 -7.42
C GLY A 476 -38.71 -5.15 -8.62
N ASP A 477 -38.01 -6.14 -9.16
CA ASP A 477 -38.56 -7.01 -10.21
C ASP A 477 -39.17 -8.32 -9.70
N ASP A 478 -39.16 -8.58 -8.39
CA ASP A 478 -39.76 -9.79 -7.82
C ASP A 478 -41.28 -9.66 -7.68
N LEU A 479 -42.01 -10.74 -7.97
CA LEU A 479 -43.43 -10.90 -7.68
C LEU A 479 -43.59 -11.68 -6.37
N ILE A 480 -44.34 -11.12 -5.42
CA ILE A 480 -44.66 -11.78 -4.15
C ILE A 480 -46.16 -12.07 -4.11
N LEU A 481 -46.52 -13.34 -3.98
CA LEU A 481 -47.90 -13.83 -3.83
C LEU A 481 -48.11 -14.32 -2.40
N SER A 482 -48.70 -13.50 -1.53
CA SER A 482 -48.89 -13.81 -0.10
C SER A 482 -50.32 -14.25 0.22
N LEU A 483 -50.48 -15.27 1.07
CA LEU A 483 -51.79 -15.78 1.49
C LEU A 483 -52.35 -14.99 2.69
N ARG A 484 -53.58 -14.47 2.55
CA ARG A 484 -54.22 -13.59 3.54
C ARG A 484 -54.39 -14.27 4.90
N ASN A 485 -53.86 -13.63 5.94
CA ASN A 485 -53.86 -14.10 7.33
C ASN A 485 -52.98 -15.34 7.60
N SER A 486 -52.11 -15.72 6.66
CA SER A 486 -51.03 -16.69 6.89
C SER A 486 -49.65 -15.99 6.85
N SER A 487 -48.60 -16.75 7.16
CA SER A 487 -47.22 -16.45 6.77
C SER A 487 -46.85 -17.05 5.41
N ASP A 488 -47.73 -17.87 4.83
CA ASP A 488 -47.50 -18.54 3.54
C ASP A 488 -47.37 -17.53 2.40
N LYS A 489 -46.32 -17.64 1.57
CA LYS A 489 -46.13 -16.84 0.34
C LYS A 489 -45.29 -17.57 -0.70
N ILE A 490 -45.39 -17.15 -1.95
CA ILE A 490 -44.45 -17.49 -3.03
C ILE A 490 -43.72 -16.21 -3.45
N THR A 491 -42.41 -16.30 -3.68
CA THR A 491 -41.56 -15.22 -4.24
C THR A 491 -41.03 -15.66 -5.60
N VAL A 492 -41.52 -15.08 -6.69
CA VAL A 492 -40.99 -15.35 -8.05
C VAL A 492 -39.92 -14.32 -8.37
N GLN A 493 -38.67 -14.77 -8.44
CA GLN A 493 -37.53 -13.89 -8.64
C GLN A 493 -37.53 -13.30 -10.05
N SER A 494 -37.26 -12.00 -10.15
CA SER A 494 -37.15 -11.25 -11.42
C SER A 494 -38.37 -11.34 -12.35
N TYR A 495 -39.56 -11.68 -11.85
CA TYR A 495 -40.80 -11.82 -12.63
C TYR A 495 -41.07 -10.63 -13.57
N PHE A 496 -40.86 -9.40 -13.09
CA PHE A 496 -41.11 -8.17 -13.85
C PHE A 496 -39.93 -7.73 -14.73
N TYR A 497 -38.83 -8.49 -14.78
CA TYR A 497 -37.66 -8.18 -15.60
C TYR A 497 -38.03 -8.02 -17.08
N SER A 498 -37.54 -6.92 -17.69
CA SER A 498 -37.95 -6.48 -19.04
C SER A 498 -39.48 -6.37 -19.17
N ASP A 499 -40.11 -5.67 -18.23
CA ASP A 499 -41.57 -5.43 -18.19
C ASP A 499 -42.42 -6.73 -18.21
N ALA A 500 -41.97 -7.74 -17.45
CA ALA A 500 -42.50 -9.10 -17.43
C ALA A 500 -42.59 -9.78 -18.81
N THR A 501 -41.80 -9.34 -19.80
CA THR A 501 -41.63 -10.01 -21.11
C THR A 501 -40.40 -10.92 -21.13
N GLY A 502 -39.53 -10.81 -20.13
CA GLY A 502 -38.27 -11.57 -20.03
C GLY A 502 -38.43 -13.08 -19.77
N PRO A 503 -37.30 -13.79 -19.62
CA PRO A 503 -37.26 -15.24 -19.42
C PRO A 503 -37.64 -15.68 -18.00
N TYR A 504 -37.80 -14.75 -17.05
CA TYR A 504 -38.06 -15.03 -15.62
C TYR A 504 -39.55 -15.12 -15.26
N ARG A 505 -40.45 -14.69 -16.14
CA ARG A 505 -41.90 -14.62 -15.85
C ARG A 505 -42.50 -16.03 -15.70
N ILE A 506 -43.44 -16.18 -14.79
CA ILE A 506 -44.43 -17.26 -14.82
C ILE A 506 -45.57 -16.82 -15.75
N ASP A 507 -45.96 -17.65 -16.72
CA ASP A 507 -46.97 -17.28 -17.72
C ASP A 507 -48.39 -17.29 -17.15
N GLN A 508 -48.71 -18.23 -16.24
CA GLN A 508 -50.04 -18.37 -15.64
C GLN A 508 -50.01 -18.66 -14.13
N VAL A 509 -50.95 -18.07 -13.38
CA VAL A 509 -51.26 -18.49 -12.00
C VAL A 509 -52.65 -19.13 -12.00
N HIS A 510 -52.74 -20.36 -11.48
CA HIS A 510 -53.94 -21.19 -11.51
C HIS A 510 -54.48 -21.52 -10.11
N PHE A 511 -55.81 -21.55 -10.00
CA PHE A 511 -56.54 -21.87 -8.77
C PHE A 511 -57.52 -23.03 -9.00
N ALA A 512 -57.76 -23.84 -7.97
CA ALA A 512 -58.60 -25.04 -8.04
C ALA A 512 -60.06 -24.81 -8.49
N ASP A 513 -60.59 -23.58 -8.44
CA ASP A 513 -61.93 -23.26 -8.94
C ASP A 513 -62.01 -22.98 -10.46
N GLY A 514 -60.87 -22.98 -11.14
CA GLY A 514 -60.73 -22.67 -12.57
C GLY A 514 -60.50 -21.18 -12.86
N THR A 515 -60.29 -20.35 -11.84
CA THR A 515 -59.74 -18.99 -12.01
C THR A 515 -58.28 -19.07 -12.46
N SER A 516 -57.90 -18.17 -13.37
CA SER A 516 -56.51 -17.98 -13.79
C SER A 516 -56.15 -16.49 -13.83
N TRP A 517 -54.89 -16.18 -13.58
CA TRP A 517 -54.29 -14.88 -13.86
C TRP A 517 -53.21 -15.04 -14.94
N ASP A 518 -53.20 -14.11 -15.89
CA ASP A 518 -52.10 -13.92 -16.85
C ASP A 518 -51.21 -12.74 -16.39
N VAL A 519 -50.11 -12.51 -17.11
CA VAL A 519 -49.16 -11.42 -16.83
C VAL A 519 -49.85 -10.04 -16.74
N ALA A 520 -50.88 -9.78 -17.54
CA ALA A 520 -51.60 -8.50 -17.52
C ALA A 520 -52.48 -8.36 -16.26
N ALA A 521 -53.12 -9.45 -15.83
CA ALA A 521 -53.84 -9.49 -14.56
C ALA A 521 -52.89 -9.31 -13.36
N VAL A 522 -51.70 -9.92 -13.39
CA VAL A 522 -50.68 -9.76 -12.34
C VAL A 522 -50.18 -8.33 -12.25
N LYS A 523 -49.84 -7.69 -13.39
CA LYS A 523 -49.47 -6.26 -13.44
C LYS A 523 -50.53 -5.36 -12.80
N ALA A 524 -51.78 -5.50 -13.23
CA ALA A 524 -52.90 -4.71 -12.70
C ALA A 524 -53.22 -4.97 -11.21
N LEU A 525 -52.77 -6.09 -10.63
CA LEU A 525 -52.92 -6.39 -9.20
C LEU A 525 -51.84 -5.74 -8.33
N VAL A 526 -50.61 -5.56 -8.83
CA VAL A 526 -49.50 -4.97 -8.06
C VAL A 526 -49.45 -3.43 -8.10
N GLN A 527 -50.25 -2.81 -8.98
CA GLN A 527 -50.41 -1.34 -9.07
C GLN A 527 -51.57 -0.79 -8.20
N VAL A 528 -52.23 -1.60 -7.37
CA VAL A 528 -53.37 -1.15 -6.56
C VAL A 528 -52.88 -0.48 -5.28
N PRO A 529 -53.06 0.85 -5.09
CA PRO A 529 -52.61 1.56 -3.90
C PRO A 529 -53.49 1.30 -2.68
N THR A 530 -52.98 1.65 -1.50
CA THR A 530 -53.64 1.44 -0.21
C THR A 530 -53.93 2.76 0.53
N SER A 531 -53.42 2.94 1.74
CA SER A 531 -53.46 4.19 2.52
C SER A 531 -52.35 4.16 3.57
N GLY A 532 -51.13 3.90 3.10
CA GLY A 532 -49.88 3.95 3.85
C GLY A 532 -48.75 3.27 3.06
N THR A 533 -47.55 3.89 3.07
CA THR A 533 -46.30 3.47 2.37
C THR A 533 -46.44 2.35 1.34
N ASP A 534 -46.82 2.74 0.13
CA ASP A 534 -46.83 1.89 -1.05
C ASP A 534 -45.60 2.10 -1.95
N ASN A 535 -45.30 1.10 -2.78
CA ASN A 535 -44.24 1.17 -3.81
C ASN A 535 -44.89 0.84 -5.16
N LEU A 536 -45.25 1.88 -5.91
CA LEU A 536 -45.99 1.80 -7.15
C LEU A 536 -45.05 1.97 -8.35
N TYR A 537 -45.29 1.17 -9.38
CA TYR A 537 -44.44 1.08 -10.56
C TYR A 537 -45.31 1.04 -11.81
N GLY A 538 -45.03 1.95 -12.75
CA GLY A 538 -45.52 1.92 -14.11
C GLY A 538 -44.70 0.95 -14.98
N TYR A 539 -44.88 1.12 -16.29
CA TYR A 539 -44.32 0.29 -17.35
C TYR A 539 -43.78 1.18 -18.49
N ALA A 540 -43.71 0.66 -19.73
CA ALA A 540 -43.27 1.42 -20.90
C ALA A 540 -44.46 2.01 -21.69
N SER A 541 -45.42 2.63 -21.00
CA SER A 541 -46.63 3.22 -21.58
C SER A 541 -47.32 4.20 -20.63
N ASP A 542 -47.81 5.33 -21.14
CA ASP A 542 -48.62 6.36 -20.46
C ASP A 542 -49.45 5.82 -19.27
N ASP A 543 -48.88 5.89 -18.06
CA ASP A 543 -49.38 5.27 -16.83
C ASP A 543 -50.01 6.31 -15.88
N VAL A 544 -50.84 5.84 -14.95
CA VAL A 544 -51.53 6.71 -13.96
C VAL A 544 -51.43 6.11 -12.57
N LEU A 545 -50.56 6.68 -11.73
CA LEU A 545 -50.29 6.22 -10.37
C LEU A 545 -50.71 7.27 -9.33
N ASN A 546 -51.18 6.80 -8.17
CA ASN A 546 -51.63 7.65 -7.07
C ASN A 546 -51.34 6.95 -5.72
N GLY A 547 -50.61 7.61 -4.82
CA GLY A 547 -50.24 7.05 -3.50
C GLY A 547 -51.41 6.98 -2.53
N LEU A 548 -52.14 8.10 -2.39
CA LEU A 548 -53.29 8.38 -1.51
C LEU A 548 -52.87 9.04 -0.17
N ASP A 549 -53.05 8.35 0.96
CA ASP A 549 -52.55 8.80 2.27
C ASP A 549 -51.29 7.95 2.55
N GLY A 550 -50.09 8.51 2.62
CA GLY A 550 -48.88 7.70 2.42
C GLY A 550 -47.55 8.25 2.92
N ASN A 551 -46.51 7.56 2.47
CA ASN A 551 -45.10 7.96 2.47
C ASN A 551 -44.52 7.07 1.36
N ASP A 552 -44.89 7.41 0.14
CA ASP A 552 -45.01 6.47 -0.97
C ASP A 552 -43.88 6.65 -1.98
N THR A 553 -43.65 5.63 -2.81
CA THR A 553 -42.68 5.72 -3.90
C THR A 553 -43.32 5.34 -5.22
N LEU A 554 -43.45 6.32 -6.11
CA LEU A 554 -44.03 6.17 -7.45
C LEU A 554 -42.92 6.26 -8.50
N ARG A 555 -43.00 5.41 -9.53
CA ARG A 555 -42.13 5.48 -10.72
C ARG A 555 -42.96 5.28 -11.98
N GLY A 556 -42.91 6.20 -12.93
CA GLY A 556 -43.52 6.03 -14.25
C GLY A 556 -42.75 5.03 -15.11
N TYR A 557 -41.45 5.31 -15.30
CA TYR A 557 -40.45 4.70 -16.19
C TYR A 557 -40.42 5.22 -17.62
N GLY A 558 -41.55 5.31 -18.32
CA GLY A 558 -41.53 5.79 -19.71
C GLY A 558 -42.86 5.72 -20.43
N GLY A 559 -43.29 6.85 -20.94
CA GLY A 559 -44.70 7.18 -21.17
C GLY A 559 -44.88 8.68 -20.97
N ASN A 560 -46.10 9.18 -21.02
CA ASN A 560 -46.40 10.55 -20.62
C ASN A 560 -47.29 10.41 -19.38
N ASP A 561 -46.64 10.25 -18.24
CA ASP A 561 -47.21 9.64 -17.05
C ASP A 561 -47.86 10.68 -16.14
N THR A 562 -48.91 10.27 -15.43
CA THR A 562 -49.62 11.12 -14.46
C THR A 562 -49.44 10.53 -13.07
N LEU A 563 -48.55 11.14 -12.29
CA LEU A 563 -48.07 10.62 -11.01
C LEU A 563 -48.47 11.56 -9.87
N ARG A 564 -48.94 11.00 -8.76
CA ARG A 564 -49.49 11.80 -7.67
C ARG A 564 -49.25 11.19 -6.29
N GLY A 565 -48.58 11.91 -5.39
CA GLY A 565 -48.42 11.49 -3.99
C GLY A 565 -49.74 11.53 -3.23
N ASP A 566 -50.37 12.71 -3.27
CA ASP A 566 -51.57 13.17 -2.54
C ASP A 566 -51.32 13.67 -1.10
N ALA A 567 -50.90 12.82 -0.16
CA ALA A 567 -50.76 13.23 1.25
C ALA A 567 -49.74 12.39 2.04
N GLY A 568 -48.52 12.91 2.15
CA GLY A 568 -47.38 12.25 2.78
C GLY A 568 -46.08 12.97 2.42
N ALA A 569 -44.95 12.47 2.93
CA ALA A 569 -43.64 12.87 2.38
C ALA A 569 -43.22 11.80 1.35
N ASP A 570 -43.57 12.05 0.10
CA ASP A 570 -43.56 11.07 -0.98
C ASP A 570 -42.31 11.21 -1.86
N THR A 571 -42.07 10.23 -2.73
CA THR A 571 -40.93 10.22 -3.66
C THR A 571 -41.39 9.76 -5.03
N VAL A 572 -41.44 10.68 -5.99
CA VAL A 572 -42.02 10.45 -7.32
C VAL A 572 -40.96 10.65 -8.40
N TYR A 573 -40.82 9.66 -9.27
CA TYR A 573 -39.97 9.68 -10.47
C TYR A 573 -40.86 9.53 -11.70
N GLY A 574 -40.71 10.44 -12.68
CA GLY A 574 -41.28 10.33 -14.01
C GLY A 574 -40.62 9.21 -14.82
N GLY A 575 -39.77 9.59 -15.78
CA GLY A 575 -38.94 8.69 -16.57
C GLY A 575 -38.68 9.22 -17.98
N ASP A 576 -38.75 8.33 -18.97
CA ASP A 576 -38.65 8.68 -20.41
C ASP A 576 -39.98 9.23 -20.95
N GLY A 577 -40.27 10.52 -20.75
CA GLY A 577 -41.32 11.26 -21.45
C GLY A 577 -41.82 12.51 -20.73
N ASN A 578 -42.85 13.17 -21.28
CA ASN A 578 -43.36 14.47 -20.79
C ASN A 578 -44.36 14.29 -19.65
N ASP A 579 -43.89 14.36 -18.41
CA ASP A 579 -44.62 13.87 -17.24
C ASP A 579 -45.32 14.96 -16.42
N SER A 580 -46.40 14.56 -15.73
CA SER A 580 -47.24 15.42 -14.89
C SER A 580 -47.21 14.92 -13.45
N ILE A 581 -46.45 15.61 -12.60
CA ILE A 581 -46.14 15.19 -11.23
C ILE A 581 -46.70 16.20 -10.21
N ASP A 582 -47.59 15.73 -9.33
CA ASP A 582 -48.11 16.49 -8.17
C ASP A 582 -47.73 15.73 -6.89
N GLY A 583 -46.91 16.33 -6.03
CA GLY A 583 -46.57 15.80 -4.71
C GLY A 583 -47.81 15.83 -3.81
N GLY A 584 -48.00 16.92 -3.09
CA GLY A 584 -49.29 17.28 -2.51
C GLY A 584 -49.20 18.05 -1.20
N ALA A 585 -48.84 17.36 -0.12
CA ALA A 585 -48.86 17.91 1.23
C ALA A 585 -47.98 17.12 2.19
N ASP A 586 -47.21 17.84 3.02
CA ASP A 586 -45.95 17.41 3.64
C ASP A 586 -44.78 17.43 2.62
N ASN A 587 -43.55 17.13 3.04
CA ASN A 587 -42.33 17.47 2.28
C ASN A 587 -41.98 16.43 1.19
N ASP A 588 -42.10 16.78 -0.09
CA ASP A 588 -41.97 15.84 -1.21
C ASP A 588 -40.62 15.86 -1.94
N TYR A 589 -40.27 14.74 -2.58
CA TYR A 589 -39.17 14.63 -3.54
C TYR A 589 -39.72 14.25 -4.92
N LEU A 590 -39.58 15.14 -5.90
CA LEU A 590 -40.11 14.99 -7.25
C LEU A 590 -38.96 15.06 -8.28
N TYR A 591 -38.94 14.13 -9.25
CA TYR A 591 -37.97 14.12 -10.35
C TYR A 591 -38.67 13.77 -11.68
N GLY A 592 -38.59 14.63 -12.71
CA GLY A 592 -39.14 14.35 -14.04
C GLY A 592 -38.31 13.33 -14.84
N GLU A 593 -36.98 13.51 -14.79
CA GLU A 593 -35.95 12.75 -15.51
C GLU A 593 -35.74 13.13 -16.99
N ALA A 594 -36.68 12.88 -17.91
CA ALA A 594 -36.41 13.00 -19.35
C ALA A 594 -37.61 13.33 -20.28
N GLY A 595 -38.31 14.44 -20.04
CA GLY A 595 -39.18 15.10 -21.01
C GLY A 595 -39.25 16.61 -20.78
N ASP A 596 -40.17 17.33 -21.44
CA ASP A 596 -40.55 18.68 -20.97
C ASP A 596 -41.62 18.50 -19.87
N ASP A 597 -41.21 18.59 -18.61
CA ASP A 597 -41.97 18.06 -17.48
C ASP A 597 -42.69 19.15 -16.66
N ALA A 598 -43.76 18.77 -15.96
CA ALA A 598 -44.54 19.66 -15.10
C ALA A 598 -44.57 19.12 -13.66
N LEU A 599 -43.80 19.75 -12.77
CA LEU A 599 -43.64 19.37 -11.37
C LEU A 599 -44.29 20.40 -10.44
N GLN A 600 -45.14 19.91 -9.53
CA GLN A 600 -45.84 20.70 -8.52
C GLN A 600 -45.63 20.07 -7.12
N GLY A 601 -44.86 20.72 -6.23
CA GLY A 601 -44.68 20.26 -4.83
C GLY A 601 -45.93 20.47 -3.97
N SER A 602 -46.68 21.53 -4.28
CA SER A 602 -47.94 21.94 -3.65
C SER A 602 -47.78 22.50 -2.23
N SER A 603 -47.41 21.71 -1.21
CA SER A 603 -47.36 22.20 0.18
C SER A 603 -46.52 21.40 1.18
N GLY A 604 -45.20 21.45 1.03
CA GLY A 604 -44.25 21.02 2.06
C GLY A 604 -43.05 21.97 2.21
N ASN A 605 -41.85 21.41 2.12
CA ASN A 605 -40.60 22.12 1.88
C ASN A 605 -39.90 21.25 0.85
N ASP A 606 -40.27 21.49 -0.41
CA ASP A 606 -40.29 20.44 -1.42
C ASP A 606 -39.02 20.45 -2.26
N THR A 607 -38.64 19.30 -2.81
CA THR A 607 -37.42 19.13 -3.59
C THR A 607 -37.76 18.67 -4.99
N LEU A 608 -37.67 19.58 -5.97
CA LEU A 608 -38.06 19.35 -7.36
C LEU A 608 -36.81 19.35 -8.26
N TYR A 609 -36.63 18.28 -9.01
CA TYR A 609 -35.69 18.18 -10.12
C TYR A 609 -36.49 18.01 -11.43
N GLY A 610 -36.26 18.85 -12.45
CA GLY A 610 -36.76 18.63 -13.80
C GLY A 610 -36.03 17.45 -14.45
N GLY A 611 -35.13 17.73 -15.39
CA GLY A 611 -34.18 16.75 -15.90
C GLY A 611 -33.53 17.18 -17.21
N ASN A 612 -33.99 16.62 -18.31
CA ASN A 612 -33.47 16.88 -19.65
C ASN A 612 -34.61 17.34 -20.55
N GLY A 613 -34.92 18.64 -20.54
CA GLY A 613 -36.22 19.12 -21.03
C GLY A 613 -36.39 20.64 -21.09
N ASN A 614 -37.62 21.10 -20.94
CA ASN A 614 -37.96 22.52 -20.84
C ASN A 614 -38.98 22.66 -19.70
N ASP A 615 -38.49 22.53 -18.47
CA ASP A 615 -39.31 22.08 -17.37
C ASP A 615 -40.04 23.21 -16.66
N THR A 616 -41.20 22.90 -16.08
CA THR A 616 -41.98 23.84 -15.27
C THR A 616 -42.01 23.36 -13.83
N LEU A 617 -41.34 24.12 -12.94
CA LEU A 617 -41.22 23.81 -11.52
C LEU A 617 -42.03 24.80 -10.70
N GLU A 618 -43.11 24.33 -10.07
CA GLU A 618 -43.87 25.04 -9.05
C GLU A 618 -43.62 24.38 -7.68
N GLY A 619 -42.79 24.99 -6.82
CA GLY A 619 -42.56 24.49 -5.46
C GLY A 619 -43.88 24.45 -4.67
N GLY A 620 -44.37 25.61 -4.26
CA GLY A 620 -45.66 25.74 -3.61
C GLY A 620 -45.54 26.52 -2.31
N ALA A 621 -46.10 25.98 -1.22
CA ALA A 621 -46.24 26.72 0.04
C ALA A 621 -45.24 26.27 1.12
N GLY A 622 -43.96 26.64 0.98
CA GLY A 622 -42.88 26.09 1.81
C GLY A 622 -41.62 26.93 1.95
N ASN A 623 -40.49 26.31 1.62
CA ASN A 623 -39.15 26.89 1.47
C ASN A 623 -38.38 25.91 0.55
N ASP A 624 -38.68 25.97 -0.73
CA ASP A 624 -38.50 24.82 -1.62
C ASP A 624 -37.15 24.84 -2.34
N TYR A 625 -36.68 23.68 -2.82
CA TYR A 625 -35.42 23.53 -3.54
C TYR A 625 -35.68 23.04 -4.97
N LEU A 626 -35.42 23.92 -5.94
CA LEU A 626 -35.83 23.75 -7.34
C LEU A 626 -34.60 23.67 -8.26
N VAL A 627 -34.57 22.67 -9.13
CA VAL A 627 -33.47 22.39 -10.06
C VAL A 627 -34.00 21.97 -11.43
N GLY A 628 -33.87 22.82 -12.45
CA GLY A 628 -34.23 22.46 -13.83
C GLY A 628 -33.31 21.41 -14.46
N ASN A 629 -31.99 21.69 -14.43
CA ASN A 629 -30.87 20.92 -15.03
C ASN A 629 -30.56 21.31 -16.50
N GLU A 630 -30.75 20.44 -17.50
CA GLU A 630 -30.41 20.74 -18.91
C GLU A 630 -31.66 21.17 -19.69
N GLY A 631 -31.85 22.48 -19.96
CA GLY A 631 -33.13 22.92 -20.52
C GLY A 631 -33.34 24.40 -20.88
N SER A 632 -34.51 24.92 -20.52
CA SER A 632 -34.94 26.33 -20.66
C SER A 632 -36.05 26.61 -19.66
N ASP A 633 -35.68 26.48 -18.40
CA ASP A 633 -36.64 26.06 -17.37
C ASP A 633 -37.40 27.24 -16.77
N THR A 634 -38.63 26.96 -16.33
CA THR A 634 -39.56 27.96 -15.79
C THR A 634 -39.85 27.68 -14.32
N TYR A 635 -39.21 28.46 -13.45
CA TYR A 635 -39.44 28.45 -12.01
C TYR A 635 -40.53 29.47 -11.68
N VAL A 636 -41.67 29.00 -11.18
CA VAL A 636 -42.82 29.86 -10.84
C VAL A 636 -42.70 30.33 -9.38
N PHE A 637 -43.13 31.56 -9.08
CA PHE A 637 -43.20 32.04 -7.69
C PHE A 637 -44.40 32.96 -7.41
N ASN A 638 -45.04 32.80 -6.24
CA ASN A 638 -46.19 33.58 -5.80
C ASN A 638 -46.06 34.07 -4.34
N THR A 639 -46.98 34.94 -3.91
CA THR A 639 -47.01 35.44 -2.52
C THR A 639 -47.50 34.37 -1.55
N GLY A 640 -46.80 34.21 -0.43
CA GLY A 640 -47.03 33.17 0.57
C GLY A 640 -46.38 31.83 0.25
N TRP A 641 -45.48 31.77 -0.74
CA TRP A 641 -44.73 30.56 -1.11
C TRP A 641 -43.47 30.36 -0.26
N GLY A 642 -42.94 31.42 0.38
CA GLY A 642 -41.88 31.30 1.37
C GLY A 642 -40.49 31.63 0.84
N GLN A 643 -39.48 30.84 1.19
CA GLN A 643 -38.06 31.18 0.95
C GLN A 643 -37.38 30.15 0.05
N ASP A 644 -37.72 30.18 -1.22
CA ASP A 644 -37.31 29.16 -2.17
C ASP A 644 -35.88 29.38 -2.66
N THR A 645 -35.26 28.28 -3.09
CA THR A 645 -33.87 28.20 -3.51
C THR A 645 -33.80 27.52 -4.86
N ILE A 646 -33.25 28.23 -5.86
CA ILE A 646 -33.05 27.75 -7.22
C ILE A 646 -31.57 27.45 -7.43
N TYR A 647 -31.26 26.26 -7.93
CA TYR A 647 -29.94 25.87 -8.41
C TYR A 647 -29.98 25.66 -9.93
N ASN A 648 -29.85 26.76 -10.69
CA ASN A 648 -29.98 26.75 -12.15
C ASN A 648 -28.64 26.46 -12.85
N TYR A 649 -28.02 25.31 -12.60
CA TYR A 649 -26.79 24.93 -13.30
C TYR A 649 -27.13 24.35 -14.68
N ASP A 650 -26.97 25.16 -15.73
CA ASP A 650 -26.94 24.65 -17.11
C ASP A 650 -25.72 25.17 -17.90
N ALA A 651 -25.06 24.25 -18.60
CA ALA A 651 -23.93 24.48 -19.50
C ALA A 651 -24.32 24.47 -21.00
N THR A 652 -25.59 24.22 -21.36
CA THR A 652 -26.05 24.27 -22.76
C THR A 652 -26.00 25.70 -23.33
N SER A 653 -26.09 25.79 -24.67
CA SER A 653 -25.95 27.04 -25.43
C SER A 653 -27.25 27.60 -26.01
N GLU A 654 -28.39 26.92 -25.87
CA GLU A 654 -29.70 27.38 -26.37
C GLU A 654 -30.71 27.72 -25.26
N ARG A 655 -30.33 27.49 -23.99
CA ARG A 655 -31.13 27.81 -22.80
C ARG A 655 -31.57 29.26 -22.66
N SER A 656 -32.65 29.45 -21.91
CA SER A 656 -33.34 30.74 -21.74
C SER A 656 -34.11 30.79 -20.41
N ASP A 657 -33.45 30.43 -19.32
CA ASP A 657 -34.06 30.10 -18.03
C ASP A 657 -34.79 31.28 -17.37
N VAL A 658 -35.89 30.99 -16.67
CA VAL A 658 -36.94 31.97 -16.31
C VAL A 658 -37.38 31.84 -14.86
N ILE A 659 -37.40 32.95 -14.12
CA ILE A 659 -38.25 33.09 -12.93
C ILE A 659 -39.51 33.85 -13.34
N GLU A 660 -40.70 33.25 -13.19
CA GLU A 660 -41.98 33.90 -13.47
C GLU A 660 -42.74 34.23 -12.17
N PHE A 661 -42.80 35.51 -11.84
CA PHE A 661 -43.59 36.02 -10.72
C PHE A 661 -45.07 36.13 -11.10
N GLY A 662 -45.90 35.34 -10.40
CA GLY A 662 -47.33 35.20 -10.67
C GLY A 662 -48.20 36.43 -10.39
N SER A 663 -49.50 36.31 -10.70
CA SER A 663 -50.41 37.45 -10.79
C SER A 663 -50.73 38.12 -9.43
N GLY A 664 -49.92 39.09 -9.05
CA GLY A 664 -50.06 39.87 -7.82
C GLY A 664 -48.78 40.59 -7.39
N ILE A 665 -47.63 40.13 -7.88
CA ILE A 665 -46.31 40.71 -7.63
C ILE A 665 -45.94 41.59 -8.82
N ALA A 666 -45.69 42.89 -8.61
CA ALA A 666 -45.10 43.76 -9.62
C ALA A 666 -43.58 43.90 -9.42
N ALA A 667 -42.86 44.29 -10.47
CA ALA A 667 -41.41 44.55 -10.40
C ALA A 667 -41.02 45.58 -9.32
N THR A 668 -41.93 46.50 -8.96
CA THR A 668 -41.72 47.46 -7.86
C THR A 668 -41.82 46.85 -6.46
N ASP A 669 -42.46 45.69 -6.31
CA ASP A 669 -42.67 45.01 -5.03
C ASP A 669 -41.49 44.09 -4.65
N VAL A 670 -40.58 43.85 -5.58
CA VAL A 670 -39.33 43.08 -5.37
C VAL A 670 -38.17 44.01 -4.98
N ILE A 671 -37.26 43.50 -4.16
CA ILE A 671 -35.90 43.99 -3.94
C ILE A 671 -34.95 42.90 -4.41
N ALA A 672 -33.95 43.24 -5.24
CA ALA A 672 -32.82 42.39 -5.54
C ALA A 672 -31.64 42.76 -4.65
N THR A 673 -30.95 41.79 -4.05
CA THR A 673 -29.67 41.97 -3.35
C THR A 673 -28.68 40.86 -3.72
N ARG A 674 -27.39 41.17 -3.75
CA ARG A 674 -26.29 40.19 -3.93
C ARG A 674 -25.78 39.72 -2.57
N SER A 675 -25.43 38.44 -2.44
CA SER A 675 -24.83 37.85 -1.24
C SER A 675 -23.74 36.86 -1.64
N GLY A 676 -22.49 37.31 -1.68
CA GLY A 676 -21.45 36.55 -2.39
C GLY A 676 -21.80 36.49 -3.88
N ASP A 677 -21.93 35.29 -4.44
CA ASP A 677 -22.43 35.12 -5.82
C ASP A 677 -23.93 34.81 -5.92
N ASP A 678 -24.66 34.72 -4.80
CA ASP A 678 -26.10 34.46 -4.81
C ASP A 678 -26.91 35.73 -5.15
N LEU A 679 -27.97 35.56 -5.93
CA LEU A 679 -29.00 36.58 -6.15
C LEU A 679 -30.20 36.30 -5.24
N ILE A 680 -30.61 37.29 -4.44
CA ILE A 680 -31.78 37.19 -3.57
C ILE A 680 -32.84 38.18 -4.06
N LEU A 681 -34.03 37.67 -4.39
CA LEU A 681 -35.20 38.44 -4.83
C LEU A 681 -36.28 38.41 -3.74
N SER A 682 -36.36 39.44 -2.90
CA SER A 682 -37.26 39.50 -1.73
C SER A 682 -38.48 40.39 -1.95
N LEU A 683 -39.66 39.99 -1.45
CA LEU A 683 -40.88 40.80 -1.52
C LEU A 683 -40.95 41.85 -0.39
N ARG A 684 -41.09 43.14 -0.75
CA ARG A 684 -41.03 44.31 0.16
C ARG A 684 -41.96 44.29 1.38
N ASN A 685 -43.01 43.47 1.38
CA ASN A 685 -44.06 43.46 2.40
C ASN A 685 -44.31 42.06 3.00
N GLY A 686 -43.39 41.11 2.80
CA GLY A 686 -43.51 39.73 3.29
C GLY A 686 -42.20 39.16 3.81
N SER A 687 -42.21 37.87 4.13
CA SER A 687 -41.01 37.03 4.31
C SER A 687 -40.60 36.31 3.02
N ASP A 688 -41.43 36.41 1.98
CA ASP A 688 -41.30 35.69 0.73
C ASP A 688 -40.07 36.15 -0.06
N LYS A 689 -39.24 35.21 -0.52
CA LYS A 689 -38.07 35.48 -1.37
C LYS A 689 -37.73 34.28 -2.25
N VAL A 690 -37.04 34.54 -3.37
CA VAL A 690 -36.34 33.50 -4.16
C VAL A 690 -34.83 33.74 -4.06
N THR A 691 -34.06 32.68 -3.87
CA THR A 691 -32.59 32.71 -3.81
C THR A 691 -32.03 31.90 -4.98
N VAL A 692 -31.39 32.54 -5.95
CA VAL A 692 -30.70 31.85 -7.05
C VAL A 692 -29.24 31.67 -6.67
N GLN A 693 -28.85 30.42 -6.44
CA GLN A 693 -27.49 30.09 -6.01
C GLN A 693 -26.47 30.38 -7.12
N SER A 694 -25.34 30.99 -6.75
CA SER A 694 -24.20 31.28 -7.64
C SER A 694 -24.54 32.11 -8.90
N TYR A 695 -25.68 32.82 -8.94
CA TYR A 695 -26.14 33.64 -10.07
C TYR A 695 -25.06 34.55 -10.67
N PHE A 696 -24.24 35.19 -9.83
CA PHE A 696 -23.18 36.11 -10.24
C PHE A 696 -21.85 35.43 -10.58
N TYR A 697 -21.75 34.10 -10.49
CA TYR A 697 -20.54 33.35 -10.83
C TYR A 697 -20.06 33.63 -12.26
N SER A 698 -18.75 33.88 -12.39
CA SER A 698 -18.13 34.40 -13.64
C SER A 698 -18.87 35.63 -14.18
N ASP A 699 -19.10 36.62 -13.31
CA ASP A 699 -19.76 37.88 -13.63
C ASP A 699 -21.17 37.71 -14.26
N ALA A 700 -21.96 36.80 -13.71
CA ALA A 700 -23.27 36.36 -14.22
C ALA A 700 -23.28 35.92 -15.70
N SER A 701 -22.12 35.53 -16.25
CA SER A 701 -22.02 34.90 -17.58
C SER A 701 -22.01 33.37 -17.51
N GLY A 702 -21.75 32.81 -16.33
CA GLY A 702 -21.56 31.37 -16.10
C GLY A 702 -22.82 30.51 -16.18
N PRO A 703 -22.70 29.20 -15.83
CA PRO A 703 -23.80 28.26 -15.93
C PRO A 703 -25.01 28.63 -15.05
N TYR A 704 -24.76 29.13 -13.84
CA TYR A 704 -25.76 29.35 -12.77
C TYR A 704 -26.77 30.50 -12.97
N ARG A 705 -26.60 31.36 -13.98
CA ARG A 705 -27.49 32.52 -14.17
C ARG A 705 -28.90 32.08 -14.58
N ILE A 706 -29.90 32.83 -14.12
CA ILE A 706 -31.24 32.89 -14.73
C ILE A 706 -31.21 34.01 -15.79
N ASP A 707 -31.65 33.72 -17.02
CA ASP A 707 -31.58 34.67 -18.14
C ASP A 707 -32.66 35.76 -18.06
N GLN A 708 -33.84 35.45 -17.53
CA GLN A 708 -34.93 36.43 -17.35
C GLN A 708 -35.72 36.26 -16.05
N VAL A 709 -35.97 37.39 -15.38
CA VAL A 709 -37.05 37.50 -14.39
C VAL A 709 -38.26 38.15 -15.07
N ARG A 710 -39.42 37.51 -15.04
CA ARG A 710 -40.67 37.96 -15.69
C ARG A 710 -41.76 38.27 -14.68
N PHE A 711 -42.62 39.23 -15.02
CA PHE A 711 -43.77 39.65 -14.22
C PHE A 711 -45.05 39.64 -15.07
N ALA A 712 -46.19 39.32 -14.42
CA ALA A 712 -47.50 39.17 -15.07
C ALA A 712 -48.05 40.43 -15.79
N ASP A 713 -47.42 41.61 -15.68
CA ASP A 713 -47.78 42.81 -16.44
C ASP A 713 -46.99 42.99 -17.75
N GLY A 714 -46.04 42.09 -18.04
CA GLY A 714 -45.14 42.14 -19.19
C GLY A 714 -43.82 42.88 -18.95
N THR A 715 -43.54 43.30 -17.71
CA THR A 715 -42.20 43.72 -17.29
C THR A 715 -41.27 42.51 -17.22
N SER A 716 -40.01 42.69 -17.61
CA SER A 716 -38.95 41.71 -17.38
C SER A 716 -37.65 42.39 -17.00
N TRP A 717 -36.80 41.67 -16.25
CA TRP A 717 -35.40 42.03 -16.00
C TRP A 717 -34.51 41.02 -16.72
N ASP A 718 -33.50 41.52 -17.43
CA ASP A 718 -32.38 40.74 -17.93
C ASP A 718 -31.19 40.82 -16.94
N VAL A 719 -30.12 40.08 -17.22
CA VAL A 719 -28.90 40.05 -16.38
C VAL A 719 -28.32 41.46 -16.13
N ALA A 720 -28.39 42.35 -17.12
CA ALA A 720 -27.87 43.72 -16.97
C ALA A 720 -28.76 44.58 -16.05
N ALA A 721 -30.09 44.43 -16.13
CA ALA A 721 -31.01 45.04 -15.20
C ALA A 721 -30.84 44.51 -13.76
N VAL A 722 -30.61 43.20 -13.60
CA VAL A 722 -30.34 42.58 -12.29
C VAL A 722 -29.05 43.12 -11.67
N LYS A 723 -27.94 43.19 -12.42
CA LYS A 723 -26.68 43.80 -11.98
C LYS A 723 -26.89 45.25 -11.47
N ALA A 724 -27.52 46.09 -12.29
CA ALA A 724 -27.80 47.48 -11.94
C ALA A 724 -28.77 47.66 -10.75
N LEU A 725 -29.54 46.63 -10.38
CA LEU A 725 -30.42 46.66 -9.20
C LEU A 725 -29.69 46.30 -7.90
N VAL A 726 -28.66 45.44 -7.94
CA VAL A 726 -27.91 45.02 -6.73
C VAL A 726 -26.77 45.97 -6.35
N GLN A 727 -26.36 46.89 -7.24
CA GLN A 727 -25.35 47.92 -6.98
C GLN A 727 -25.94 49.24 -6.39
N VAL A 728 -27.21 49.28 -5.98
CA VAL A 728 -27.84 50.51 -5.49
C VAL A 728 -27.57 50.69 -3.98
N PRO A 729 -26.75 51.69 -3.56
CA PRO A 729 -26.41 51.89 -2.15
C PRO A 729 -27.56 52.53 -1.35
N THR A 730 -27.44 52.49 -0.02
CA THR A 730 -28.44 53.01 0.92
C THR A 730 -27.89 54.16 1.78
N SER A 731 -27.92 54.05 3.10
CA SER A 731 -27.29 54.97 4.05
C SER A 731 -27.03 54.22 5.37
N GLY A 732 -26.36 53.08 5.23
CA GLY A 732 -25.82 52.29 6.33
C GLY A 732 -25.37 50.90 5.87
N ALA A 733 -24.18 50.48 6.29
CA ALA A 733 -23.58 49.14 6.17
C ALA A 733 -24.02 48.31 4.94
N ASP A 734 -23.61 48.74 3.76
CA ASP A 734 -23.85 48.08 2.48
C ASP A 734 -22.68 47.18 2.04
N ASN A 735 -22.98 46.19 1.17
CA ASN A 735 -21.99 45.34 0.53
C ASN A 735 -22.08 45.52 -0.99
N LEU A 736 -21.19 46.35 -1.54
CA LEU A 736 -21.17 46.74 -2.95
C LEU A 736 -20.09 45.96 -3.71
N TYR A 737 -20.42 45.58 -4.94
CA TYR A 737 -19.57 44.75 -5.78
C TYR A 737 -19.61 45.27 -7.22
N GLY A 738 -18.42 45.52 -7.78
CA GLY A 738 -18.21 45.73 -9.20
C GLY A 738 -18.15 44.41 -9.97
N TYR A 739 -17.67 44.52 -11.20
CA TYR A 739 -17.62 43.47 -12.20
C TYR A 739 -16.24 43.46 -12.91
N ALA A 740 -16.16 42.99 -14.15
CA ALA A 740 -14.92 42.97 -14.93
C ALA A 740 -14.78 44.19 -15.88
N SER A 741 -15.12 45.39 -15.38
CA SER A 741 -15.07 46.65 -16.14
C SER A 741 -15.10 47.88 -15.24
N ASP A 742 -14.30 48.90 -15.57
CA ASP A 742 -14.23 50.24 -14.93
C ASP A 742 -15.54 50.68 -14.21
N ASP A 743 -15.62 50.39 -12.92
CA ASP A 743 -16.82 50.56 -12.08
C ASP A 743 -16.71 51.80 -11.17
N VAL A 744 -17.87 52.35 -10.75
CA VAL A 744 -17.93 53.55 -9.90
C VAL A 744 -18.92 53.32 -8.75
N LEU A 745 -18.39 53.08 -7.55
CA LEU A 745 -19.15 52.69 -6.36
C LEU A 745 -18.97 53.69 -5.22
N ASN A 746 -20.01 53.86 -4.40
CA ASN A 746 -20.09 54.86 -3.35
C ASN A 746 -20.98 54.31 -2.21
N GLY A 747 -20.42 54.21 -1.00
CA GLY A 747 -21.11 53.69 0.19
C GLY A 747 -22.18 54.64 0.73
N LEU A 748 -21.82 55.92 0.84
CA LEU A 748 -22.59 57.05 1.42
C LEU A 748 -22.34 57.22 2.93
N ASP A 749 -23.38 57.26 3.76
CA ASP A 749 -23.24 57.22 5.23
C ASP A 749 -23.25 55.74 5.64
N GLY A 750 -22.15 55.18 6.14
CA GLY A 750 -21.89 53.73 6.03
C GLY A 750 -21.11 53.05 7.15
N ASN A 751 -20.90 51.75 6.93
CA ASN A 751 -19.87 50.91 7.55
C ASN A 751 -19.63 49.78 6.55
N ASP A 752 -19.13 50.16 5.40
CA ASP A 752 -19.43 49.51 4.13
C ASP A 752 -18.29 48.60 3.69
N THR A 753 -18.61 47.76 2.70
CA THR A 753 -17.62 46.89 2.07
C THR A 753 -17.80 46.96 0.57
N ILE A 754 -16.79 47.50 -0.12
CA ILE A 754 -16.83 47.83 -1.53
C ILE A 754 -15.70 47.09 -2.23
N ARG A 755 -16.00 46.37 -3.32
CA ARG A 755 -15.02 45.67 -4.15
C ARG A 755 -15.16 46.09 -5.61
N GLY A 756 -14.06 46.47 -6.26
CA GLY A 756 -14.02 46.70 -7.70
C GLY A 756 -14.04 45.39 -8.49
N TYR A 757 -13.04 44.53 -8.20
CA TYR A 757 -12.63 43.28 -8.85
C TYR A 757 -11.69 43.43 -10.04
N GLY A 758 -12.01 44.24 -11.05
CA GLY A 758 -11.14 44.33 -12.23
C GLY A 758 -11.63 45.30 -13.29
N GLY A 759 -10.83 46.31 -13.55
CA GLY A 759 -11.25 47.57 -14.15
C GLY A 759 -10.27 48.66 -13.72
N ASN A 760 -10.60 49.92 -13.96
CA ASN A 760 -9.88 51.04 -13.36
C ASN A 760 -10.91 51.77 -12.50
N ASP A 761 -11.09 51.27 -11.30
CA ASP A 761 -12.30 51.44 -10.51
C ASP A 761 -12.20 52.66 -9.60
N THR A 762 -13.35 53.26 -9.29
CA THR A 762 -13.44 54.41 -8.38
C THR A 762 -14.37 54.06 -7.22
N LEU A 763 -13.76 53.79 -6.06
CA LEU A 763 -14.44 53.28 -4.87
C LEU A 763 -14.39 54.33 -3.76
N ARG A 764 -15.52 54.53 -3.06
CA ARG A 764 -15.62 55.53 -1.98
C ARG A 764 -16.45 55.05 -0.82
N GLY A 765 -15.94 55.16 0.41
CA GLY A 765 -16.74 55.04 1.63
C GLY A 765 -17.59 56.29 1.84
N GLU A 766 -16.88 57.41 2.03
CA GLU A 766 -17.29 58.78 2.38
C GLU A 766 -17.50 59.04 3.88
N ALA A 767 -18.26 58.22 4.62
CA ALA A 767 -18.48 58.45 6.06
C ALA A 767 -18.84 57.16 6.83
N GLY A 768 -17.82 56.45 7.32
CA GLY A 768 -17.95 55.16 7.98
C GLY A 768 -16.59 54.63 8.46
N ALA A 769 -16.57 53.39 8.94
CA ALA A 769 -15.31 52.64 9.03
C ALA A 769 -15.41 51.54 7.99
N ASP A 770 -14.86 51.83 6.82
CA ASP A 770 -15.20 51.20 5.56
C ASP A 770 -14.05 50.32 5.04
N ASN A 771 -14.39 49.38 4.14
CA ASN A 771 -13.47 48.36 3.65
C ASN A 771 -13.49 48.36 2.12
N LEU A 772 -12.50 49.01 1.51
CA LEU A 772 -12.39 49.19 0.07
C LEU A 772 -11.30 48.26 -0.49
N PHE A 773 -11.65 47.50 -1.52
CA PHE A 773 -10.74 46.60 -2.25
C PHE A 773 -10.83 46.95 -3.74
N GLY A 774 -9.71 47.31 -4.36
CA GLY A 774 -9.61 47.54 -5.80
C GLY A 774 -9.76 46.25 -6.60
N GLY A 775 -8.65 45.68 -7.04
CA GLY A 775 -8.57 44.40 -7.73
C GLY A 775 -7.52 44.41 -8.86
N ASP A 776 -7.90 43.88 -10.02
CA ASP A 776 -7.07 43.87 -11.23
C ASP A 776 -7.20 45.21 -12.02
N GLY A 777 -6.44 46.23 -11.61
CA GLY A 777 -6.20 47.44 -12.42
C GLY A 777 -5.81 48.68 -11.60
N ASN A 778 -5.73 49.85 -12.25
CA ASN A 778 -5.21 51.09 -11.65
C ASN A 778 -6.32 51.88 -10.94
N ASP A 779 -6.49 51.65 -9.64
CA ASP A 779 -7.70 52.01 -8.91
C ASP A 779 -7.57 53.27 -8.05
N VAL A 780 -8.72 53.88 -7.76
CA VAL A 780 -8.84 55.08 -6.91
C VAL A 780 -9.76 54.79 -5.73
N LEU A 781 -9.16 54.65 -4.55
CA LEU A 781 -9.84 54.35 -3.30
C LEU A 781 -9.82 55.58 -2.37
N ASP A 782 -10.99 56.02 -1.94
CA ASP A 782 -11.22 57.20 -1.09
C ASP A 782 -12.04 56.74 0.14
N GLY A 783 -11.38 56.55 1.29
CA GLY A 783 -12.03 56.10 2.54
C GLY A 783 -12.99 57.16 3.04
N GLY A 784 -12.44 58.21 3.66
CA GLY A 784 -13.11 59.47 3.94
C GLY A 784 -12.93 59.96 5.38
N ALA A 785 -13.69 59.38 6.32
CA ALA A 785 -13.73 59.83 7.70
C ALA A 785 -14.28 58.76 8.66
N ASP A 786 -13.66 58.70 9.86
CA ASP A 786 -13.54 57.51 10.73
C ASP A 786 -12.45 56.54 10.19
N ASN A 787 -12.20 55.38 10.83
CA ASN A 787 -10.96 54.60 10.58
C ASN A 787 -11.14 53.52 9.52
N ASP A 788 -10.43 53.64 8.39
CA ASP A 788 -10.69 52.84 7.19
C ASP A 788 -9.65 51.75 6.90
N TYR A 789 -10.04 50.80 6.04
CA TYR A 789 -9.20 49.78 5.44
C TYR A 789 -9.26 49.85 3.91
N LEU A 790 -8.14 50.19 3.27
CA LEU A 790 -8.02 50.28 1.81
C LEU A 790 -6.96 49.29 1.32
N TYR A 791 -7.28 48.53 0.27
CA TYR A 791 -6.33 47.65 -0.43
C TYR A 791 -6.49 47.81 -1.95
N GLY A 792 -5.43 48.23 -2.66
CA GLY A 792 -5.44 48.37 -4.12
C GLY A 792 -5.44 47.02 -4.86
N GLU A 793 -4.61 46.10 -4.37
CA GLU A 793 -4.34 44.76 -4.91
C GLU A 793 -3.38 44.72 -6.13
N SER A 794 -3.75 45.17 -7.33
CA SER A 794 -2.97 44.91 -8.56
C SER A 794 -3.07 45.95 -9.68
N GLY A 795 -2.60 47.18 -9.42
CA GLY A 795 -2.27 48.18 -10.46
C GLY A 795 -1.28 49.24 -9.97
N ASP A 796 -1.14 50.38 -10.66
CA ASP A 796 -0.51 51.56 -10.04
C ASP A 796 -1.61 52.37 -9.32
N ASP A 797 -1.77 52.14 -8.02
CA ASP A 797 -2.98 52.50 -7.28
C ASP A 797 -2.89 53.83 -6.51
N SER A 798 -4.05 54.43 -6.23
CA SER A 798 -4.19 55.71 -5.53
C SER A 798 -5.11 55.59 -4.32
N LEU A 799 -4.51 55.42 -3.13
CA LEU A 799 -5.22 55.23 -1.87
C LEU A 799 -5.20 56.50 -1.01
N LEU A 800 -6.39 56.96 -0.62
CA LEU A 800 -6.60 58.09 0.29
C LEU A 800 -7.40 57.60 1.51
N GLY A 801 -6.78 57.59 2.71
CA GLY A 801 -7.48 57.25 3.96
C GLY A 801 -8.45 58.37 4.35
N GLY A 802 -7.92 59.55 4.66
CA GLY A 802 -8.67 60.79 4.85
C GLY A 802 -8.55 61.31 6.27
N SER A 803 -9.38 60.81 7.19
CA SER A 803 -9.32 61.21 8.60
C SER A 803 -9.81 60.14 9.58
N GLY A 804 -8.91 59.19 9.89
CA GLY A 804 -9.12 58.18 10.92
C GLY A 804 -7.84 57.78 11.64
N ASN A 805 -7.50 56.49 11.55
CA ASN A 805 -6.22 55.88 11.91
C ASN A 805 -6.08 54.70 10.95
N ASP A 806 -5.70 55.02 9.73
CA ASP A 806 -6.16 54.31 8.54
C ASP A 806 -5.14 53.25 8.09
N ASN A 807 -5.63 52.19 7.44
CA ASN A 807 -4.82 51.03 7.09
C ASN A 807 -4.79 50.91 5.56
N LEU A 808 -3.71 51.41 4.95
CA LEU A 808 -3.56 51.51 3.50
C LEU A 808 -2.56 50.45 3.02
N TYR A 809 -3.04 49.57 2.16
CA TYR A 809 -2.25 48.55 1.47
C TYR A 809 -2.25 48.84 -0.03
N GLY A 810 -1.08 49.02 -0.64
CA GLY A 810 -0.95 49.12 -2.10
C GLY A 810 -1.23 47.78 -2.76
N GLY A 811 -0.19 47.10 -3.23
CA GLY A 811 -0.26 45.71 -3.65
C GLY A 811 0.94 45.32 -4.48
N THR A 812 0.74 45.17 -5.79
CA THR A 812 1.82 45.03 -6.76
C THR A 812 1.69 46.11 -7.82
N GLY A 813 2.57 47.11 -7.81
CA GLY A 813 2.26 48.39 -8.44
C GLY A 813 3.37 49.42 -8.48
N ASN A 814 2.96 50.69 -8.46
CA ASN A 814 3.78 51.89 -8.24
C ASN A 814 2.93 52.88 -7.44
N ASP A 815 2.63 52.51 -6.21
CA ASP A 815 1.42 52.97 -5.53
C ASP A 815 1.60 54.33 -4.87
N THR A 816 0.50 55.08 -4.72
CA THR A 816 0.46 56.34 -3.98
C THR A 816 -0.44 56.19 -2.77
N LEU A 817 0.16 56.21 -1.57
CA LEU A 817 -0.55 56.07 -0.29
C LEU A 817 -0.54 57.42 0.44
N GLU A 818 -1.74 57.97 0.65
CA GLU A 818 -2.00 59.19 1.42
C GLU A 818 -2.90 58.83 2.62
N GLY A 819 -2.29 58.58 3.79
CA GLY A 819 -3.03 58.22 5.02
C GLY A 819 -4.00 59.33 5.42
N GLY A 820 -3.48 60.52 5.70
CA GLY A 820 -4.28 61.70 6.00
C GLY A 820 -4.15 62.12 7.46
N ALA A 821 -5.27 62.37 8.15
CA ALA A 821 -5.26 62.98 9.47
C ALA A 821 -5.49 61.97 10.61
N GLY A 822 -4.45 61.20 11.00
CA GLY A 822 -4.59 60.10 11.94
C GLY A 822 -3.32 59.69 12.72
N ASN A 823 -3.00 58.41 12.63
CA ASN A 823 -1.74 57.76 13.08
C ASN A 823 -1.64 56.47 12.25
N ASP A 824 -1.34 56.63 10.97
CA ASP A 824 -1.80 55.69 9.94
C ASP A 824 -0.78 54.58 9.68
N TYR A 825 -1.24 53.44 9.16
CA TYR A 825 -0.41 52.27 8.85
C TYR A 825 -0.39 52.03 7.33
N LEU A 826 0.75 52.33 6.71
CA LEU A 826 0.93 52.33 5.25
C LEU A 826 1.88 51.19 4.82
N VAL A 827 1.45 50.41 3.83
CA VAL A 827 2.17 49.23 3.31
C VAL A 827 2.04 49.16 1.79
N SER A 828 3.08 49.44 1.01
CA SER A 828 2.99 49.30 -0.46
C SER A 828 3.16 47.87 -0.96
N ASN A 829 4.13 47.12 -0.40
CA ASN A 829 4.58 45.78 -0.84
C ASN A 829 5.50 45.79 -2.07
N GLU A 830 5.08 45.40 -3.28
CA GLU A 830 6.00 45.25 -4.44
C GLU A 830 5.85 46.41 -5.43
N GLY A 831 6.86 47.29 -5.56
CA GLY A 831 6.72 48.44 -6.48
C GLY A 831 7.87 49.45 -6.57
N SER A 832 7.51 50.74 -6.46
CA SER A 832 8.41 51.91 -6.45
C SER A 832 7.64 53.11 -5.90
N ASP A 833 7.28 53.03 -4.63
CA ASP A 833 6.01 53.58 -4.16
C ASP A 833 6.16 54.94 -3.49
N THR A 834 5.08 55.72 -3.43
CA THR A 834 5.07 57.08 -2.89
C THR A 834 4.16 57.19 -1.66
N TYR A 835 4.79 57.29 -0.50
CA TYR A 835 4.17 57.58 0.78
C TYR A 835 4.11 59.10 0.98
N VAL A 836 2.91 59.69 1.01
CA VAL A 836 2.72 61.13 1.17
C VAL A 836 2.66 61.50 2.67
N PHE A 837 3.22 62.65 3.07
CA PHE A 837 3.07 63.16 4.44
C PHE A 837 3.02 64.70 4.52
N ASN A 838 2.13 65.23 5.37
CA ASN A 838 2.00 66.67 5.67
C ASN A 838 1.94 66.93 7.19
N SER A 839 1.95 68.20 7.62
CA SER A 839 1.87 68.54 9.06
C SER A 839 0.44 68.53 9.57
N GLY A 840 0.25 68.03 10.80
CA GLY A 840 -1.05 67.76 11.40
C GLY A 840 -1.61 66.38 11.07
N TRP A 841 -0.82 65.52 10.42
CA TRP A 841 -1.20 64.15 10.04
C TRP A 841 -0.94 63.10 11.13
N GLY A 842 -0.08 63.41 12.12
CA GLY A 842 0.09 62.55 13.30
C GLY A 842 1.32 61.64 13.21
N GLN A 843 1.20 60.40 13.70
CA GLN A 843 2.33 59.51 13.96
C GLN A 843 2.28 58.24 13.13
N ASP A 844 2.56 58.39 11.84
CA ASP A 844 2.36 57.33 10.87
C ASP A 844 3.49 56.29 10.90
N THR A 845 3.16 55.10 10.42
CA THR A 845 4.02 53.93 10.42
C THR A 845 4.05 53.31 9.03
N ILE A 846 5.26 53.16 8.48
CA ILE A 846 5.51 52.59 7.16
C ILE A 846 6.17 51.23 7.34
N TYR A 847 5.60 50.21 6.68
CA TYR A 847 6.20 48.88 6.53
C TYR A 847 6.51 48.63 5.05
N ASN A 848 7.65 49.11 4.59
CA ASN A 848 8.09 49.04 3.20
C ASN A 848 8.88 47.76 2.93
N TYR A 849 8.27 46.57 3.06
CA TYR A 849 8.96 45.32 2.72
C TYR A 849 8.87 45.06 1.21
N ASP A 850 9.92 45.43 0.48
CA ASP A 850 10.00 45.16 -0.97
C ASP A 850 11.34 44.54 -1.38
N THR A 851 11.25 43.47 -2.17
CA THR A 851 12.38 42.73 -2.77
C THR A 851 12.59 43.04 -4.27
N THR A 852 11.76 43.91 -4.87
CA THR A 852 11.71 44.17 -6.31
C THR A 852 13.01 44.76 -6.86
N ALA A 853 13.47 44.17 -7.97
CA ALA A 853 14.78 44.46 -8.55
C ALA A 853 14.79 45.78 -9.33
N GLY A 854 15.19 46.85 -8.65
CA GLY A 854 15.25 48.21 -9.21
C GLY A 854 14.19 49.17 -8.68
N ARG A 855 13.52 48.79 -7.58
CA ARG A 855 12.62 49.66 -6.81
C ARG A 855 13.25 50.99 -6.40
N SER A 856 12.41 51.98 -6.09
CA SER A 856 12.83 53.35 -5.81
C SER A 856 11.85 54.07 -4.88
N ASP A 857 11.60 53.50 -3.71
CA ASP A 857 10.51 53.94 -2.83
C ASP A 857 10.77 55.32 -2.21
N VAL A 858 9.71 56.12 -2.06
CA VAL A 858 9.77 57.54 -1.75
C VAL A 858 8.85 57.93 -0.60
N ILE A 859 9.42 58.52 0.45
CA ILE A 859 8.65 59.38 1.38
C ILE A 859 8.62 60.80 0.80
N ALA A 860 7.42 61.30 0.51
CA ALA A 860 7.19 62.62 -0.10
C ALA A 860 6.56 63.59 0.92
N PHE A 861 7.41 64.45 1.52
CA PHE A 861 6.94 65.54 2.37
C PHE A 861 6.35 66.68 1.52
N GLY A 862 5.11 67.06 1.84
CA GLY A 862 4.35 68.06 1.10
C GLY A 862 4.73 69.53 1.36
N ASP A 863 3.92 70.43 0.80
CA ASP A 863 4.19 71.88 0.76
C ASP A 863 4.24 72.50 2.16
N GLY A 864 5.45 72.92 2.57
CA GLY A 864 5.69 73.65 3.83
C GLY A 864 6.56 72.92 4.86
N ILE A 865 6.91 71.65 4.62
CA ILE A 865 7.94 70.93 5.39
C ILE A 865 9.28 71.02 4.63
N ALA A 866 10.29 71.66 5.23
CA ALA A 866 11.64 71.64 4.67
C ALA A 866 12.52 70.55 5.32
N ALA A 867 13.59 70.16 4.64
CA ALA A 867 14.59 69.23 5.20
C ALA A 867 15.21 69.73 6.53
N SER A 868 15.22 71.04 6.77
CA SER A 868 15.65 71.65 8.04
C SER A 868 14.67 71.48 9.19
N ASP A 869 13.45 71.03 8.92
CA ASP A 869 12.36 70.93 9.90
C ASP A 869 12.18 69.50 10.41
N ILE A 870 12.86 68.52 9.82
CA ILE A 870 12.90 67.13 10.27
C ILE A 870 14.06 66.89 11.26
N ILE A 871 13.87 65.94 12.18
CA ILE A 871 14.91 65.26 12.95
C ILE A 871 14.83 63.79 12.59
N ALA A 872 15.93 63.21 12.12
CA ALA A 872 16.04 61.76 11.91
C ALA A 872 16.73 61.13 13.13
N THR A 873 16.18 60.03 13.65
CA THR A 873 16.83 59.19 14.67
C THR A 873 16.69 57.71 14.33
N ARG A 874 17.59 56.89 14.86
CA ARG A 874 17.54 55.41 14.78
C ARG A 874 17.06 54.83 16.12
N SER A 875 16.23 53.79 16.07
CA SER A 875 15.76 53.06 17.26
C SER A 875 15.79 51.57 16.98
N GLY A 876 16.88 50.89 17.38
CA GLY A 876 17.14 49.54 16.87
C GLY A 876 17.39 49.60 15.36
N ASP A 877 16.58 48.93 14.56
CA ASP A 877 16.62 49.05 13.10
C ASP A 877 15.56 50.00 12.50
N ASP A 878 14.70 50.61 13.33
CA ASP A 878 13.69 51.55 12.85
C ASP A 878 14.29 52.95 12.58
N LEU A 879 13.84 53.60 11.51
CA LEU A 879 14.08 55.01 11.21
C LEU A 879 12.88 55.84 11.67
N ILE A 880 13.14 56.89 12.46
CA ILE A 880 12.11 57.82 12.92
C ILE A 880 12.40 59.21 12.34
N LEU A 881 11.46 59.75 11.56
CA LEU A 881 11.51 61.10 10.98
C LEU A 881 10.49 61.99 11.72
N SER A 882 10.94 62.77 12.69
CA SER A 882 10.07 63.63 13.52
C SER A 882 10.09 65.10 13.08
N LEU A 883 8.92 65.75 13.04
CA LEU A 883 8.79 67.17 12.67
C LEU A 883 9.05 68.09 13.88
N ARG A 884 9.97 69.06 13.72
CA ARG A 884 10.42 69.95 14.80
C ARG A 884 9.29 70.79 15.38
N ASN A 885 9.10 70.67 16.70
CA ASN A 885 8.06 71.34 17.48
C ASN A 885 6.63 70.84 17.21
N SER A 886 6.45 69.73 16.49
CA SER A 886 5.18 69.01 16.40
C SER A 886 5.24 67.70 17.18
N SER A 887 4.10 67.01 17.28
CA SER A 887 4.03 65.57 17.55
C SER A 887 4.10 64.73 16.28
N ASP A 888 3.99 65.37 15.11
CA ASP A 888 3.99 64.72 13.80
C ASP A 888 5.31 63.95 13.56
N LYS A 889 5.23 62.68 13.15
CA LYS A 889 6.40 61.85 12.78
C LYS A 889 6.01 60.75 11.80
N ILE A 890 7.01 60.22 11.09
CA ILE A 890 6.93 58.96 10.35
C ILE A 890 7.88 57.95 11.00
N THR A 891 7.43 56.70 11.17
CA THR A 891 8.23 55.56 11.65
C THR A 891 8.38 54.53 10.54
N VAL A 892 9.56 54.38 9.94
CA VAL A 892 9.82 53.35 8.93
C VAL A 892 10.41 52.13 9.63
N GLN A 893 9.64 51.06 9.68
CA GLN A 893 10.02 49.85 10.42
C GLN A 893 11.19 49.13 9.75
N SER A 894 12.16 48.68 10.55
CA SER A 894 13.32 47.89 10.11
C SER A 894 14.17 48.52 8.99
N TYR A 895 14.09 49.84 8.76
CA TYR A 895 14.83 50.58 7.73
C TYR A 895 16.34 50.22 7.67
N PHE A 896 16.99 50.09 8.82
CA PHE A 896 18.42 49.80 8.92
C PHE A 896 18.76 48.29 8.89
N TYR A 897 17.78 47.40 8.72
CA TYR A 897 17.99 45.96 8.64
C TYR A 897 19.00 45.59 7.53
N SER A 898 19.97 44.75 7.87
CA SER A 898 21.11 44.43 7.01
C SER A 898 21.83 45.70 6.50
N ASP A 899 22.13 46.62 7.41
CA ASP A 899 22.80 47.90 7.15
C ASP A 899 22.09 48.79 6.09
N ALA A 900 20.76 48.87 6.17
CA ALA A 900 19.89 49.52 5.18
C ALA A 900 20.14 49.09 3.72
N THR A 901 20.66 47.87 3.51
CA THR A 901 20.71 47.21 2.19
C THR A 901 19.55 46.23 2.00
N GLY A 902 18.86 45.87 3.09
CA GLY A 902 17.74 44.94 3.09
C GLY A 902 16.47 45.47 2.41
N PRO A 903 15.40 44.65 2.39
CA PRO A 903 14.15 44.94 1.69
C PRO A 903 13.27 46.00 2.38
N TYR A 904 13.58 46.41 3.61
CA TYR A 904 12.78 47.35 4.41
C TYR A 904 13.09 48.84 4.20
N ARG A 905 14.17 49.17 3.47
CA ARG A 905 14.62 50.56 3.31
C ARG A 905 13.65 51.35 2.39
N ILE A 906 13.47 52.63 2.70
CA ILE A 906 13.00 53.64 1.73
C ILE A 906 14.24 54.18 1.00
N ASP A 907 14.21 54.22 -0.34
CA ASP A 907 15.36 54.63 -1.15
C ASP A 907 15.56 56.16 -1.18
N GLN A 908 14.48 56.94 -1.11
CA GLN A 908 14.52 58.41 -1.10
C GLN A 908 13.54 59.05 -0.12
N VAL A 909 14.00 60.07 0.62
CA VAL A 909 13.12 61.06 1.27
C VAL A 909 13.15 62.33 0.42
N ARG A 910 11.99 62.85 0.00
CA ARG A 910 11.84 63.96 -0.95
C ARG A 910 11.04 65.11 -0.34
N PHE A 911 11.49 66.34 -0.56
CA PHE A 911 10.84 67.57 -0.10
C PHE A 911 10.38 68.45 -1.27
N ALA A 912 9.32 69.24 -1.06
CA ALA A 912 8.71 70.09 -2.08
C ALA A 912 9.65 71.14 -2.72
N ASP A 913 10.75 71.52 -2.07
CA ASP A 913 11.75 72.45 -2.63
C ASP A 913 12.76 71.80 -3.61
N GLY A 914 12.67 70.47 -3.79
CA GLY A 914 13.59 69.68 -4.61
C GLY A 914 14.80 69.13 -3.85
N THR A 915 14.89 69.34 -2.53
CA THR A 915 15.83 68.62 -1.66
C THR A 915 15.42 67.15 -1.57
N SER A 916 16.41 66.26 -1.51
CA SER A 916 16.21 64.84 -1.21
C SER A 916 17.32 64.29 -0.34
N TRP A 917 17.01 63.30 0.49
CA TRP A 917 17.98 62.44 1.16
C TRP A 917 17.94 61.06 0.53
N ASP A 918 19.12 60.50 0.26
CA ASP A 918 19.32 59.08 -0.06
C ASP A 918 19.69 58.31 1.22
N VAL A 919 19.81 56.98 1.11
CA VAL A 919 20.19 56.10 2.24
C VAL A 919 21.50 56.56 2.92
N ALA A 920 22.48 57.07 2.17
CA ALA A 920 23.74 57.54 2.73
C ALA A 920 23.58 58.85 3.54
N ALA A 921 22.74 59.77 3.05
CA ALA A 921 22.37 60.97 3.80
C ALA A 921 21.56 60.62 5.07
N VAL A 922 20.65 59.64 5.01
CA VAL A 922 19.88 59.18 6.18
C VAL A 922 20.81 58.55 7.24
N LYS A 923 21.74 57.67 6.84
CA LYS A 923 22.78 57.13 7.74
C LYS A 923 23.57 58.23 8.44
N ALA A 924 24.12 59.17 7.67
CA ALA A 924 24.89 60.30 8.21
C ALA A 924 24.08 61.25 9.11
N LEU A 925 22.74 61.28 9.00
CA LEU A 925 21.87 62.08 9.86
C LEU A 925 21.59 61.42 11.21
N VAL A 926 21.51 60.08 11.28
CA VAL A 926 21.24 59.36 12.55
C VAL A 926 22.48 59.11 13.40
N GLN A 927 23.69 59.30 12.85
CA GLN A 927 24.97 59.23 13.57
C GLN A 927 25.40 60.56 14.22
N VAL A 928 24.58 61.62 14.19
CA VAL A 928 24.94 62.93 14.75
C VAL A 928 24.73 62.95 16.28
N PRO A 929 25.79 63.03 17.10
CA PRO A 929 25.68 63.02 18.56
C PRO A 929 25.17 64.35 19.13
N THR A 930 24.75 64.32 20.40
CA THR A 930 24.26 65.48 21.14
C THR A 930 25.22 65.87 22.29
N SER A 931 24.71 66.06 23.51
CA SER A 931 25.51 66.26 24.72
C SER A 931 24.70 65.75 25.92
N GLY A 932 24.32 64.48 25.81
CA GLY A 932 23.53 63.69 26.75
C GLY A 932 23.38 62.28 26.21
N ALA A 933 22.95 61.34 27.06
CA ALA A 933 22.95 59.90 26.80
C ALA A 933 22.41 59.49 25.41
N ASP A 934 23.33 59.22 24.48
CA ASP A 934 23.05 58.88 23.08
C ASP A 934 23.32 57.40 22.78
N ASN A 935 22.68 56.90 21.71
CA ASN A 935 22.88 55.54 21.19
C ASN A 935 23.42 55.65 19.76
N LEU A 936 24.74 55.49 19.61
CA LEU A 936 25.44 55.61 18.34
C LEU A 936 25.75 54.22 17.77
N TYR A 937 25.60 54.11 16.46
CA TYR A 937 25.74 52.86 15.72
C TYR A 937 26.57 53.10 14.45
N GLY A 938 27.64 52.33 14.30
CA GLY A 938 28.38 52.18 13.06
C GLY A 938 27.69 51.19 12.12
N TYR A 939 28.45 50.80 11.10
CA TYR A 939 28.00 49.97 9.98
C TYR A 939 29.01 48.86 9.69
N ALA A 940 29.20 48.46 8.42
CA ALA A 940 30.17 47.44 8.01
C ALA A 940 31.42 48.06 7.35
N SER A 941 31.93 49.15 7.94
CA SER A 941 33.06 49.94 7.42
C SER A 941 33.71 50.79 8.51
N ASP A 942 35.05 50.89 8.50
CA ASP A 942 35.89 51.74 9.36
C ASP A 942 35.21 53.07 9.78
N ASP A 943 34.52 53.06 10.93
CA ASP A 943 33.65 54.13 11.41
C ASP A 943 34.32 54.98 12.50
N VAL A 944 33.89 56.23 12.66
CA VAL A 944 34.46 57.17 13.65
C VAL A 944 33.35 57.84 14.44
N LEU A 945 33.13 57.36 15.67
CA LEU A 945 32.02 57.75 16.54
C LEU A 945 32.53 58.40 17.84
N ASN A 946 31.77 59.37 18.33
CA ASN A 946 32.12 60.19 19.49
C ASN A 946 30.84 60.58 20.25
N GLY A 947 30.75 60.22 21.54
CA GLY A 947 29.59 60.48 22.40
C GLY A 947 29.43 61.96 22.78
N LEU A 948 30.56 62.60 23.09
CA LEU A 948 30.71 63.96 23.65
C LEU A 948 30.52 63.98 25.18
N ASP A 949 29.75 64.93 25.74
CA ASP A 949 29.40 64.92 27.17
C ASP A 949 28.17 64.01 27.36
N GLY A 950 28.31 62.83 27.95
CA GLY A 950 27.35 61.74 27.73
C GLY A 950 27.13 60.75 28.87
N ASN A 951 26.41 59.68 28.52
CA ASN A 951 26.28 58.45 29.30
C ASN A 951 25.92 57.34 28.30
N ASP A 952 26.85 57.09 27.40
CA ASP A 952 26.55 56.74 26.02
C ASP A 952 26.70 55.25 25.75
N THR A 953 26.15 54.84 24.61
CA THR A 953 26.29 53.47 24.10
C THR A 953 26.67 53.54 22.63
N ILE A 954 27.91 53.13 22.34
CA ILE A 954 28.52 53.25 21.01
C ILE A 954 28.90 51.85 20.54
N ARG A 955 28.51 51.51 19.31
CA ARG A 955 28.85 50.22 18.67
C ARG A 955 29.48 50.47 17.31
N GLY A 956 30.65 49.89 17.05
CA GLY A 956 31.25 49.87 15.71
C GLY A 956 30.52 48.92 14.77
N TYR A 957 30.43 47.66 15.20
CA TYR A 957 29.96 46.44 14.50
C TYR A 957 31.00 45.73 13.63
N GLY A 958 31.66 46.41 12.70
CA GLY A 958 32.60 45.73 11.82
C GLY A 958 33.33 46.66 10.86
N GLY A 959 34.64 46.73 11.00
CA GLY A 959 35.46 47.79 10.45
C GLY A 959 36.82 47.80 11.16
N ASN A 960 37.48 48.95 11.20
CA ASN A 960 38.63 49.19 12.07
C ASN A 960 38.31 50.52 12.76
N ASP A 961 37.43 50.43 13.74
CA ASP A 961 36.58 51.52 14.18
C ASP A 961 37.27 52.36 15.26
N THR A 962 36.89 53.63 15.35
CA THR A 962 37.41 54.57 16.35
C THR A 962 36.26 55.12 17.17
N LEU A 963 36.09 54.59 18.39
CA LEU A 963 34.96 54.86 19.26
C LEU A 963 35.43 55.65 20.49
N ARG A 964 34.67 56.69 20.88
CA ARG A 964 35.03 57.54 22.02
C ARG A 964 33.83 57.91 22.89
N GLY A 965 33.94 57.69 24.19
CA GLY A 965 33.00 58.26 25.18
C GLY A 965 33.27 59.76 25.36
N GLU A 966 34.51 60.08 25.74
CA GLU A 966 35.07 61.37 26.18
C GLU A 966 34.73 61.73 27.64
N ALA A 967 33.45 61.85 28.03
CA ALA A 967 33.07 62.23 29.39
C ALA A 967 31.70 61.70 29.83
N GLY A 968 31.69 60.55 30.51
CA GLY A 968 30.46 59.85 30.89
C GLY A 968 30.70 58.60 31.73
N ALA A 969 29.76 57.66 31.68
CA ALA A 969 30.01 56.30 32.14
C ALA A 969 29.48 55.40 31.02
N ASP A 970 30.38 55.14 30.08
CA ASP A 970 30.07 54.87 28.69
C ASP A 970 30.32 53.41 28.35
N ASN A 971 29.65 52.95 27.29
CA ASN A 971 29.60 51.55 26.89
C ASN A 971 30.02 51.46 25.42
N LEU A 972 31.30 51.15 25.20
CA LEU A 972 31.93 51.07 23.89
C LEU A 972 32.11 49.59 23.51
N PHE A 973 31.58 49.22 22.35
CA PHE A 973 31.72 47.90 21.75
C PHE A 973 32.33 48.06 20.36
N GLY A 974 33.47 47.43 20.11
CA GLY A 974 34.11 47.39 18.80
C GLY A 974 33.30 46.55 17.80
N GLY A 975 33.73 45.31 17.59
CA GLY A 975 33.03 44.33 16.77
C GLY A 975 33.99 43.42 16.01
N ASP A 976 33.71 43.19 14.72
CA ASP A 976 34.57 42.43 13.80
C ASP A 976 35.65 43.35 13.18
N GLY A 977 36.80 43.50 13.85
CA GLY A 977 38.02 44.09 13.30
C GLY A 977 38.90 44.80 14.33
N ASN A 978 39.99 45.44 13.88
CA ASN A 978 41.05 45.95 14.77
C ASN A 978 40.73 47.37 15.28
N ASP A 979 40.12 47.45 16.46
CA ASP A 979 39.41 48.66 16.89
C ASP A 979 40.17 49.52 17.91
N VAL A 980 39.81 50.81 17.99
CA VAL A 980 40.38 51.80 18.91
C VAL A 980 39.26 52.38 19.77
N LEU A 981 39.21 51.95 21.03
CA LEU A 981 38.22 52.38 22.02
C LEU A 981 38.88 53.29 23.06
N ASP A 982 38.33 54.49 23.25
CA ASP A 982 38.80 55.52 24.19
C ASP A 982 37.61 55.91 25.11
N GLY A 983 37.59 55.40 26.34
CA GLY A 983 36.52 55.69 27.31
C GLY A 983 36.54 57.17 27.70
N GLY A 984 37.53 57.54 28.51
CA GLY A 984 37.94 58.92 28.75
C GLY A 984 37.99 59.26 30.23
N ALA A 985 36.84 59.55 30.83
CA ALA A 985 36.72 60.02 32.21
C ALA A 985 35.37 59.69 32.84
N ASP A 986 35.41 59.40 34.15
CA ASP A 986 34.43 58.63 34.92
C ASP A 986 34.59 57.12 34.65
N ASN A 987 33.59 56.23 34.80
CA ASN A 987 33.86 54.77 34.95
C ASN A 987 33.27 53.95 33.81
N ASP A 988 34.13 53.40 32.95
CA ASP A 988 33.71 52.93 31.62
C ASP A 988 33.72 51.40 31.44
N TYR A 989 33.00 50.96 30.40
CA TYR A 989 32.96 49.59 29.90
C TYR A 989 33.39 49.57 28.43
N LEU A 990 34.55 48.96 28.15
CA LEU A 990 35.11 48.80 26.81
C LEU A 990 35.22 47.30 26.49
N TYR A 991 34.72 46.90 25.32
CA TYR A 991 34.89 45.55 24.79
C TYR A 991 35.27 45.61 23.30
N GLY A 992 36.44 45.10 22.92
CA GLY A 992 36.90 45.08 21.53
C GLY A 992 36.15 44.05 20.66
N GLU A 993 35.90 42.87 21.25
CA GLU A 993 35.24 41.70 20.66
C GLU A 993 36.13 40.83 19.74
N ALA A 994 36.55 41.30 18.56
CA ALA A 994 37.20 40.43 17.56
C ALA A 994 38.19 41.12 16.58
N GLY A 995 39.26 41.73 17.09
CA GLY A 995 40.46 42.11 16.32
C GLY A 995 41.74 42.10 17.15
N ASP A 996 42.84 42.68 16.64
CA ASP A 996 43.96 43.08 17.52
C ASP A 996 43.68 44.51 18.03
N ASP A 997 43.04 44.61 19.20
CA ASP A 997 42.34 45.83 19.62
C ASP A 997 43.18 46.74 20.53
N SER A 998 42.78 48.01 20.61
CA SER A 998 43.45 49.06 21.38
C SER A 998 42.47 49.76 22.33
N LEU A 999 42.38 49.27 23.57
CA LEU A 999 41.46 49.78 24.58
C LEU A 999 42.17 50.71 25.57
N LEU A 1000 41.67 51.94 25.68
CA LEU A 1000 42.11 52.95 26.64
C LEU A 1000 40.94 53.30 27.57
N GLY A 1001 41.04 52.95 28.86
CA GLY A 1001 40.01 53.30 29.86
C GLY A 1001 40.03 54.81 30.15
N GLY A 1002 41.17 55.30 30.64
CA GLY A 1002 41.46 56.72 30.77
C GLY A 1002 41.61 57.17 32.22
N SER A 1003 40.49 57.48 32.89
CA SER A 1003 40.50 57.90 34.30
C SER A 1003 39.21 57.58 35.06
N GLY A 1004 39.11 56.32 35.51
CA GLY A 1004 37.94 55.83 36.24
C GLY A 1004 38.22 54.71 37.23
N ASN A 1005 37.52 53.59 37.02
CA ASN A 1005 37.76 52.27 37.64
C ASN A 1005 37.25 51.25 36.61
N ASP A 1006 38.02 51.10 35.54
CA ASP A 1006 37.47 50.81 34.22
C ASP A 1006 37.51 49.32 33.88
N ASN A 1007 36.62 48.88 33.00
CA ASN A 1007 36.41 47.46 32.70
C ASN A 1007 36.73 47.24 31.23
N LEU A 1008 37.97 46.79 30.96
CA LEU A 1008 38.49 46.59 29.61
C LEU A 1008 38.55 45.10 29.31
N TYR A 1009 37.81 44.71 28.27
CA TYR A 1009 37.83 43.37 27.69
C TYR A 1009 38.38 43.48 26.27
N GLY A 1010 39.46 42.78 25.93
CA GLY A 1010 39.93 42.66 24.56
C GLY A 1010 38.96 41.80 23.74
N GLY A 1011 39.37 40.59 23.39
CA GLY A 1011 38.47 39.55 22.91
C GLY A 1011 39.21 38.40 22.27
N ASN A 1012 39.21 38.37 20.94
CA ASN A 1012 39.84 37.33 20.14
C ASN A 1012 40.94 37.93 19.23
N GLY A 1013 42.09 38.27 19.81
CA GLY A 1013 43.24 38.77 19.06
C GLY A 1013 44.42 39.19 19.94
N ASN A 1014 45.29 40.05 19.44
CA ASN A 1014 46.55 40.41 20.12
C ASN A 1014 46.44 41.78 20.81
N ASP A 1015 45.59 41.87 21.82
CA ASP A 1015 45.02 43.13 22.31
C ASP A 1015 45.99 43.98 23.16
N THR A 1016 45.81 45.29 23.12
CA THR A 1016 46.53 46.26 23.97
C THR A 1016 45.54 46.94 24.91
N LEU A 1017 45.69 46.69 26.22
CA LEU A 1017 44.82 47.20 27.27
C LEU A 1017 45.59 48.22 28.14
N GLU A 1018 45.17 49.49 28.07
CA GLU A 1018 45.64 50.58 28.93
C GLU A 1018 44.50 51.03 29.85
N GLY A 1019 44.45 50.54 31.10
CA GLY A 1019 43.43 50.95 32.08
C GLY A 1019 43.44 52.47 32.32
N GLY A 1020 44.62 53.03 32.62
CA GLY A 1020 44.78 54.45 32.84
C GLY A 1020 44.88 54.78 34.32
N ALA A 1021 44.12 55.77 34.80
CA ALA A 1021 44.26 56.30 36.16
C ALA A 1021 43.09 55.90 37.08
N GLY A 1022 43.09 54.66 37.59
CA GLY A 1022 41.98 54.11 38.36
C GLY A 1022 42.33 52.98 39.34
N ASN A 1023 41.59 51.87 39.24
CA ASN A 1023 41.83 50.60 39.93
C ASN A 1023 41.22 49.51 39.04
N ASP A 1024 41.83 49.29 37.88
CA ASP A 1024 41.08 48.87 36.70
C ASP A 1024 41.05 47.34 36.54
N TYR A 1025 40.03 46.83 35.83
CA TYR A 1025 39.84 45.40 35.58
C TYR A 1025 40.11 45.08 34.10
N LEU A 1026 41.20 44.35 33.85
CA LEU A 1026 41.74 44.14 32.50
C LEU A 1026 41.72 42.64 32.13
N VAL A 1027 41.10 42.31 30.99
CA VAL A 1027 40.96 40.94 30.48
C VAL A 1027 41.19 40.91 28.97
N GLY A 1028 42.32 40.40 28.47
CA GLY A 1028 42.53 40.27 27.02
C GLY A 1028 41.75 39.09 26.40
N ASN A 1029 41.77 37.92 27.06
CA ASN A 1029 41.07 36.66 26.72
C ASN A 1029 41.87 35.67 25.84
N GLU A 1030 41.62 35.53 24.53
CA GLU A 1030 42.31 34.56 23.65
C GLU A 1030 43.30 35.25 22.71
N GLY A 1031 44.61 35.20 23.00
CA GLY A 1031 45.51 36.15 22.35
C GLY A 1031 47.03 36.06 22.56
N SER A 1032 47.63 37.24 22.68
CA SER A 1032 49.05 37.48 23.04
C SER A 1032 49.17 38.89 23.63
N ASP A 1033 48.42 39.09 24.70
CA ASP A 1033 47.89 40.40 25.08
C ASP A 1033 48.97 41.29 25.73
N THR A 1034 48.83 42.60 25.57
CA THR A 1034 49.73 43.61 26.15
C THR A 1034 48.97 44.49 27.14
N TYR A 1035 49.08 44.16 28.42
CA TYR A 1035 48.60 44.96 29.53
C TYR A 1035 49.65 46.02 29.87
N VAL A 1036 49.35 47.28 29.63
CA VAL A 1036 50.27 48.39 29.93
C VAL A 1036 50.11 48.80 31.39
N PHE A 1037 51.21 49.19 32.06
CA PHE A 1037 51.17 49.70 33.42
C PHE A 1037 52.19 50.81 33.66
N ASN A 1038 51.75 51.96 34.20
CA ASN A 1038 52.58 53.11 34.52
C ASN A 1038 52.44 53.53 36.00
N SER A 1039 53.26 54.50 36.45
CA SER A 1039 53.14 55.03 37.82
C SER A 1039 52.07 56.13 37.88
N GLY A 1040 51.26 56.11 38.94
CA GLY A 1040 50.04 56.89 39.08
C GLY A 1040 48.77 56.20 38.56
N TRP A 1041 48.87 54.97 38.05
CA TRP A 1041 47.74 54.23 37.46
C TRP A 1041 46.87 53.50 38.49
N GLY A 1042 47.41 53.15 39.67
CA GLY A 1042 46.59 52.68 40.80
C GLY A 1042 46.74 51.18 41.10
N GLN A 1043 45.63 50.46 41.25
CA GLN A 1043 45.62 49.09 41.79
C GLN A 1043 44.88 48.09 40.91
N ASP A 1044 45.45 47.85 39.74
CA ASP A 1044 44.77 47.13 38.67
C ASP A 1044 44.75 45.62 38.92
N SER A 1045 43.77 44.96 38.33
CA SER A 1045 43.48 43.54 38.46
C SER A 1045 43.38 42.91 37.08
N ILE A 1046 44.40 42.13 36.72
CA ILE A 1046 44.48 41.41 35.45
C ILE A 1046 43.91 40.01 35.63
N TYR A 1047 43.08 39.56 34.68
CA TYR A 1047 42.60 38.18 34.58
C TYR A 1047 43.02 37.57 33.24
N ASN A 1048 44.29 37.15 33.16
CA ASN A 1048 44.86 36.55 31.95
C ASN A 1048 44.60 35.02 31.93
N TYR A 1049 43.36 34.58 31.72
CA TYR A 1049 43.06 33.15 31.54
C TYR A 1049 43.05 32.76 30.07
N ASP A 1050 44.20 32.33 29.56
CA ASP A 1050 44.33 31.84 28.18
C ASP A 1050 44.92 30.41 28.10
N THR A 1051 44.36 29.62 27.20
CA THR A 1051 44.74 28.25 26.85
C THR A 1051 45.20 28.08 25.40
N SER A 1052 45.24 29.17 24.63
CA SER A 1052 45.70 29.21 23.23
C SER A 1052 47.14 28.71 23.06
N THR A 1053 47.47 28.24 21.85
CA THR A 1053 48.77 27.60 21.57
C THR A 1053 49.74 28.56 20.91
N GLY A 1054 50.70 29.07 21.68
CA GLY A 1054 51.79 29.91 21.17
C GLY A 1054 51.71 31.38 21.58
N ARG A 1055 50.80 31.71 22.52
CA ARG A 1055 50.71 33.01 23.17
C ARG A 1055 52.01 33.48 23.81
N SER A 1056 52.08 34.78 24.08
CA SER A 1056 53.28 35.46 24.55
C SER A 1056 52.94 36.69 25.40
N ASP A 1057 51.95 36.56 26.28
CA ASP A 1057 51.28 37.65 26.98
C ASP A 1057 52.26 38.51 27.80
N VAL A 1058 51.97 39.81 27.88
CA VAL A 1058 52.91 40.86 28.27
C VAL A 1058 52.30 41.78 29.32
N ILE A 1059 53.00 41.95 30.44
CA ILE A 1059 52.85 43.16 31.26
C ILE A 1059 53.97 44.13 30.88
N ALA A 1060 53.60 45.29 30.35
CA ALA A 1060 54.50 46.32 29.83
C ALA A 1060 54.62 47.50 30.81
N PHE A 1061 55.69 47.51 31.60
CA PHE A 1061 55.97 48.61 32.52
C PHE A 1061 56.64 49.79 31.78
N GLY A 1062 55.93 50.92 31.74
CA GLY A 1062 56.35 52.11 31.00
C GLY A 1062 57.47 52.93 31.65
N ASP A 1063 57.63 54.15 31.13
CA ASP A 1063 58.80 55.00 31.40
C ASP A 1063 58.90 55.42 32.88
N GLY A 1064 60.03 55.12 33.52
CA GLY A 1064 60.29 55.45 34.93
C GLY A 1064 60.05 54.33 35.94
N ILE A 1065 59.59 53.15 35.51
CA ILE A 1065 59.53 51.94 36.34
C ILE A 1065 60.76 51.06 36.07
N ALA A 1066 61.81 51.18 36.91
CA ALA A 1066 62.99 50.35 36.79
C ALA A 1066 62.82 48.93 37.39
N THR A 1067 63.61 47.97 36.90
CA THR A 1067 63.57 46.57 37.36
C THR A 1067 63.95 46.34 38.84
N ASP A 1068 64.56 47.32 39.51
CA ASP A 1068 64.81 47.32 40.96
C ASP A 1068 63.77 48.12 41.77
N GLN A 1069 62.77 48.71 41.10
CA GLN A 1069 61.56 49.28 41.70
C GLN A 1069 60.38 48.29 41.70
N LEU A 1070 60.44 47.17 40.96
CA LEU A 1070 59.37 46.17 40.95
C LEU A 1070 59.49 45.20 42.14
N TRP A 1071 58.42 45.08 42.93
CA TRP A 1071 58.33 44.12 44.04
C TRP A 1071 57.29 43.03 43.76
N PHE A 1072 57.77 41.81 43.53
CA PHE A 1072 56.95 40.64 43.24
C PHE A 1072 56.59 39.91 44.53
N ARG A 1073 55.29 39.69 44.77
CA ARG A 1073 54.77 39.01 45.96
C ARG A 1073 53.63 38.05 45.60
N ARG A 1074 53.77 36.78 45.98
CA ARG A 1074 52.63 35.86 46.01
C ARG A 1074 51.65 36.28 47.12
N VAL A 1075 50.38 36.45 46.76
CA VAL A 1075 49.27 36.68 47.70
C VAL A 1075 48.22 35.61 47.42
N ASN A 1076 48.02 34.66 48.32
CA ASN A 1076 47.11 33.51 48.13
C ASN A 1076 47.42 32.69 46.85
N ALA A 1077 46.57 32.82 45.82
CA ALA A 1077 46.72 32.20 44.50
C ALA A 1077 47.27 33.19 43.46
N ASP A 1078 47.43 34.45 43.81
CA ASP A 1078 47.63 35.57 42.90
C ASP A 1078 49.09 36.04 42.94
N LEU A 1079 49.52 36.70 41.86
CA LEU A 1079 50.81 37.40 41.80
C LEU A 1079 50.55 38.91 41.87
N GLU A 1080 51.00 39.55 42.94
CA GLU A 1080 50.98 40.99 43.08
C GLU A 1080 52.35 41.55 42.70
N VAL A 1081 52.36 42.56 41.82
CA VAL A 1081 53.58 43.28 41.41
C VAL A 1081 53.40 44.76 41.74
N SER A 1082 54.11 45.24 42.76
CA SER A 1082 53.98 46.63 43.27
C SER A 1082 55.19 47.50 42.91
N VAL A 1083 54.96 48.79 42.64
CA VAL A 1083 56.02 49.76 42.29
C VAL A 1083 56.54 50.47 43.55
N ILE A 1084 57.77 50.14 43.95
CA ILE A 1084 58.46 50.62 45.16
C ILE A 1084 58.54 52.16 45.15
N GLY A 1085 57.87 52.77 46.13
CA GLY A 1085 57.82 54.22 46.34
C GLY A 1085 56.42 54.82 46.15
N SER A 1086 55.53 54.09 45.50
CA SER A 1086 54.16 54.50 45.18
C SER A 1086 53.10 53.72 45.99
N THR A 1087 51.83 53.85 45.62
CA THR A 1087 50.74 52.90 45.93
C THR A 1087 50.41 51.97 44.75
N ASP A 1088 51.11 52.14 43.63
CA ASP A 1088 50.79 51.54 42.35
C ASP A 1088 51.15 50.04 42.36
N LYS A 1089 50.23 49.19 41.90
CA LYS A 1089 50.45 47.77 41.71
C LYS A 1089 49.55 47.23 40.60
N THR A 1090 49.96 46.11 39.99
CA THR A 1090 49.05 45.23 39.25
C THR A 1090 48.94 43.87 39.96
N THR A 1091 47.77 43.25 39.88
CA THR A 1091 47.45 41.97 40.53
C THR A 1091 47.01 40.97 39.46
N ILE A 1092 47.86 39.98 39.17
CA ILE A 1092 47.56 38.93 38.19
C ILE A 1092 46.83 37.80 38.93
N SER A 1093 45.53 37.73 38.67
CA SER A 1093 44.59 36.84 39.34
C SER A 1093 44.89 35.38 39.03
N ASN A 1094 44.81 34.50 40.04
CA ASN A 1094 44.97 33.05 39.90
C ASN A 1094 46.31 32.54 39.31
N TRP A 1095 47.35 33.38 39.18
CA TRP A 1095 48.69 33.00 38.67
C TRP A 1095 49.16 31.61 39.15
N TYR A 1096 49.07 31.35 40.45
CA TYR A 1096 49.52 30.10 41.08
C TYR A 1096 48.53 28.92 41.02
N SER A 1097 47.43 29.07 40.28
CA SER A 1097 46.46 27.99 39.99
C SER A 1097 46.86 27.18 38.74
N GLY A 1098 47.69 27.74 37.84
CA GLY A 1098 48.25 27.02 36.69
C GLY A 1098 48.74 27.99 35.60
N ALA A 1099 49.60 27.50 34.69
CA ALA A 1099 50.21 28.31 33.63
C ALA A 1099 49.19 29.03 32.71
N ALA A 1100 47.96 28.52 32.61
CA ALA A 1100 46.85 29.19 31.93
C ALA A 1100 46.52 30.58 32.50
N TYR A 1101 46.95 30.89 33.73
CA TYR A 1101 46.79 32.19 34.40
C TYR A 1101 48.09 33.01 34.48
N HIS A 1102 49.17 32.58 33.81
CA HIS A 1102 50.40 33.36 33.69
C HIS A 1102 50.30 34.30 32.49
N VAL A 1103 50.76 35.55 32.65
CA VAL A 1103 51.37 36.27 31.52
C VAL A 1103 52.78 35.69 31.27
N ASP A 1104 53.15 35.43 30.02
CA ASP A 1104 54.44 34.79 29.69
C ASP A 1104 55.65 35.66 30.04
N GLN A 1105 55.48 37.00 30.03
CA GLN A 1105 56.57 37.92 30.28
C GLN A 1105 56.16 39.26 30.92
N PHE A 1106 57.11 39.83 31.66
CA PHE A 1106 57.11 41.20 32.12
C PHE A 1106 58.23 41.96 31.40
N THR A 1107 57.95 43.18 30.94
CA THR A 1107 58.91 44.02 30.23
C THR A 1107 58.99 45.39 30.89
N THR A 1108 60.12 46.09 30.68
CA THR A 1108 60.34 47.46 31.17
C THR A 1108 60.87 48.33 30.03
N ALA A 1109 60.59 49.63 30.06
CA ALA A 1109 60.94 50.57 28.98
C ALA A 1109 62.43 50.62 28.57
N ASP A 1110 63.38 50.18 29.41
CA ASP A 1110 64.80 50.06 29.03
C ASP A 1110 65.14 48.76 28.26
N GLY A 1111 64.13 47.97 27.91
CA GLY A 1111 64.21 46.77 27.08
C GLY A 1111 64.44 45.47 27.84
N LYS A 1112 64.60 45.52 29.18
CA LYS A 1112 64.78 44.30 29.99
C LYS A 1112 63.50 43.46 30.05
N ARG A 1113 63.65 42.14 29.90
CA ARG A 1113 62.56 41.14 29.93
C ARG A 1113 62.74 40.16 31.11
N LEU A 1114 61.63 39.73 31.69
CA LEU A 1114 61.53 38.69 32.71
C LEU A 1114 60.46 37.69 32.27
N LEU A 1115 60.82 36.42 32.13
CA LEU A 1115 59.87 35.35 31.76
C LEU A 1115 59.14 34.80 33.00
N ASP A 1116 57.93 34.26 32.82
CA ASP A 1116 57.10 33.62 33.85
C ASP A 1116 57.90 32.62 34.73
N THR A 1117 58.70 31.76 34.09
CA THR A 1117 59.58 30.74 34.67
C THR A 1117 60.68 31.30 35.58
N GLN A 1118 60.91 32.62 35.53
CA GLN A 1118 61.90 33.35 36.32
C GLN A 1118 61.26 34.14 37.48
N VAL A 1119 59.96 34.47 37.39
CA VAL A 1119 59.23 35.24 38.41
C VAL A 1119 59.38 34.63 39.79
N ASP A 1120 59.23 33.30 39.89
CA ASP A 1120 59.26 32.61 41.17
C ASP A 1120 60.64 32.68 41.86
N SER A 1121 61.72 32.89 41.10
CA SER A 1121 63.05 33.18 41.67
C SER A 1121 63.13 34.56 42.32
N LEU A 1122 62.40 35.56 41.81
CA LEU A 1122 62.28 36.87 42.44
C LEU A 1122 61.36 36.79 43.66
N VAL A 1123 60.18 36.16 43.55
CA VAL A 1123 59.22 36.01 44.65
C VAL A 1123 59.85 35.27 45.84
N GLN A 1124 60.58 34.17 45.61
CA GLN A 1124 61.25 33.43 46.70
C GLN A 1124 62.38 34.25 47.36
N ALA A 1125 63.13 35.04 46.60
CA ALA A 1125 64.16 35.92 47.15
C ALA A 1125 63.57 37.09 47.95
N MET A 1126 62.52 37.73 47.44
CA MET A 1126 61.81 38.84 48.07
C MET A 1126 61.03 38.40 49.31
N ALA A 1127 60.47 37.18 49.35
CA ALA A 1127 59.75 36.62 50.50
C ALA A 1127 60.60 36.45 51.77
N SER A 1128 61.94 36.53 51.68
CA SER A 1128 62.84 36.56 52.83
C SER A 1128 62.86 37.92 53.56
N PHE A 1129 62.16 38.92 53.04
CA PHE A 1129 62.13 40.30 53.53
C PHE A 1129 60.70 40.78 53.76
N SER A 1130 60.55 41.88 54.49
CA SER A 1130 59.29 42.63 54.49
C SER A 1130 59.22 43.49 53.23
N PRO A 1131 58.05 43.70 52.61
CA PRO A 1131 57.91 44.65 51.51
C PRO A 1131 58.44 46.04 51.91
N PRO A 1132 59.10 46.79 51.00
CA PRO A 1132 59.56 48.14 51.25
C PRO A 1132 58.44 49.04 51.78
N ALA A 1133 58.78 49.93 52.72
CA ALA A 1133 57.78 50.81 53.32
C ALA A 1133 57.35 51.91 52.33
N SER A 1134 56.05 52.21 52.28
CA SER A 1134 55.51 53.32 51.48
C SER A 1134 56.30 54.61 51.72
N GLY A 1135 56.76 55.25 50.63
CA GLY A 1135 57.69 56.38 50.66
C GLY A 1135 59.18 56.03 50.54
N GLN A 1136 59.58 54.75 50.46
CA GLN A 1136 60.92 54.34 50.03
C GLN A 1136 60.97 54.22 48.50
N SER A 1137 61.67 55.13 47.81
CA SER A 1137 61.75 55.16 46.33
C SER A 1137 62.82 54.25 45.72
N THR A 1138 63.61 53.54 46.53
CA THR A 1138 64.57 52.52 46.08
C THR A 1138 64.73 51.45 47.17
N LEU A 1139 65.15 50.24 46.79
CA LEU A 1139 65.45 49.18 47.75
C LEU A 1139 66.47 49.63 48.83
N PRO A 1140 66.19 49.37 50.13
CA PRO A 1140 67.16 49.55 51.22
C PRO A 1140 68.49 48.84 50.90
N GLN A 1141 69.63 49.43 51.28
CA GLN A 1141 70.95 48.90 50.89
C GLN A 1141 71.12 47.42 51.25
N ASN A 1142 70.67 46.99 52.42
CA ASN A 1142 70.75 45.60 52.88
C ASN A 1142 69.76 44.64 52.18
N TYR A 1143 68.76 45.16 51.46
CA TYR A 1143 67.92 44.36 50.56
C TYR A 1143 68.58 44.32 49.17
N ARG A 1144 69.08 45.45 48.68
CA ARG A 1144 69.81 45.57 47.42
C ARG A 1144 71.04 44.66 47.37
N ASP A 1145 71.90 44.69 48.39
CA ASP A 1145 73.09 43.84 48.53
C ASP A 1145 72.78 42.33 48.46
N ALA A 1146 71.53 41.92 48.71
CA ALA A 1146 71.07 40.54 48.65
C ALA A 1146 70.28 40.21 47.36
N LEU A 1147 69.43 41.13 46.90
CA LEU A 1147 68.51 40.94 45.77
C LEU A 1147 69.11 41.31 44.41
N GLU A 1148 70.06 42.25 44.33
CA GLU A 1148 70.57 42.79 43.06
C GLU A 1148 71.16 41.66 42.17
N SER A 1149 71.88 40.71 42.78
CA SER A 1149 72.38 39.52 42.07
C SER A 1149 71.28 38.61 41.51
N VAL A 1150 70.08 38.58 42.12
CA VAL A 1150 68.92 37.79 41.67
C VAL A 1150 68.12 38.56 40.62
N ILE A 1151 67.98 39.87 40.80
CA ILE A 1151 67.34 40.79 39.84
C ILE A 1151 68.12 40.77 38.51
N THR A 1152 69.44 41.02 38.53
CA THR A 1152 70.30 40.96 37.34
C THR A 1152 70.46 39.54 36.77
N ALA A 1153 70.28 38.49 37.58
CA ALA A 1153 70.27 37.11 37.07
C ALA A 1153 69.01 36.79 36.29
N ASN A 1154 67.83 37.27 36.71
CA ASN A 1154 66.56 36.95 36.08
C ASN A 1154 66.19 37.91 34.94
N TRP A 1155 66.14 39.23 35.18
CA TRP A 1155 65.92 40.20 34.12
C TRP A 1155 67.06 40.15 33.07
N LYS A 1156 66.72 40.08 31.78
CA LYS A 1156 67.66 39.90 30.66
C LYS A 1156 67.58 41.03 29.65
#